data_AF-A0A8T7CCJ3-F1
#
_entry.id   AF-A0A8T7CCJ3-F1
#
_cell.length_a   1.000
_cell.length_b   1.000
_cell.length_c   1.000
_cell.angle_alpha   90.00
_cell.angle_beta   90.00
_cell.angle_gamma   90.00
#
_symmetry.space_group_name_H-M   'P 1'
#
loop_
_entity.id
_entity.type
_entity.pdbx_description
1 polymer ?
#
loop_
_entity_poly.entity_id
_entity_poly.type
_entity_poly.pdbx_seq_one_letter_code
_entity_poly.pdbx_strand_id
1 'polypeptide(L)'
;MYRRITHSVVFMLGVVGLGGCPSGSGGDKDIVPPPPTVDATVEPDNFLLFDNTQTVDGQSRISSEEYAQAYYDAVDPFERRTTLAAWKAVNGFDNGVSAHATFRDTKDLGYGRDMYARQRADGGIAVFVDNYVVQATPGDATRYGPLNLQAAQEPDRDFLFSTNAIEFSPVNPTDPSSDRIVKMFTFGPPEANGRQARRTFLNADGRGEKSMPTVCFACHGGKALPLNTDGSFPLDSLKSLKMNILEPTTFEFSESEEEMQQGQIKIINQLVHQQFVEIGARSEDEVAKWNADFAIELVAGPYDNFSAGSYDADFVPEGWRRGANRPDGVELLYREVVLPHCIECHAIRGTNAGELYAPAAVVDGVPLGNAINFSSYEKFISYNDEIIDRVYRRANMPLSLLNYTAFWRNPSGPPTFLASFLAGFDVLDQGGNVVRPGRPVPLGGADRTVTSPAVQDASASLLADSFSWAISESPVGAQSSLANAASPVTTLSTDTDGQYVLTLSASNAMGSASSEVTLTVDSMLRPAPEELTFAADIRTVLADPGSGRSCVSCHRPGMEFPGMAVFFDDTNPGLYRDVLERVNLIEPENSLLLTKPTALQHGGGIVLDRGNASGKTRFNTLLNWIRNGAPCGSDPAFCN
;
A
#
# COMPACT_ATOMS: atom_id res chain seq x y z
N MET A 1 28.06 39.34 21.24
CA MET A 1 29.47 39.74 21.02
C MET A 1 29.89 39.17 19.67
N TYR A 2 29.76 39.96 18.62
CA TYR A 2 30.03 39.58 17.23
C TYR A 2 31.53 39.47 16.97
N ARG A 3 31.97 38.43 16.23
CA ARG A 3 33.26 38.47 15.53
C ARG A 3 33.12 37.87 14.12
N ARG A 4 33.14 38.78 13.14
CA ARG A 4 33.37 38.51 11.70
C ARG A 4 34.79 38.00 11.49
N ILE A 5 34.99 37.12 10.50
CA ILE A 5 36.10 37.24 9.55
C ILE A 5 35.59 36.87 8.15
N THR A 6 35.80 37.82 7.23
CA THR A 6 35.61 37.84 5.78
C THR A 6 36.68 37.04 5.03
N HIS A 7 36.47 36.79 3.73
CA HIS A 7 37.35 36.93 2.55
C HIS A 7 36.72 36.08 1.42
N SER A 8 36.81 36.32 0.12
CA SER A 8 36.99 37.51 -0.73
C SER A 8 36.75 36.99 -2.16
N VAL A 9 35.88 37.64 -2.93
CA VAL A 9 35.60 37.29 -4.33
C VAL A 9 36.67 37.92 -5.24
N VAL A 10 37.23 37.13 -6.17
CA VAL A 10 37.99 37.64 -7.32
C VAL A 10 37.42 37.02 -8.59
N PHE A 11 36.93 37.88 -9.48
CA PHE A 11 36.50 37.59 -10.85
C PHE A 11 37.68 37.83 -11.80
N MET A 12 37.91 36.94 -12.78
CA MET A 12 38.67 37.26 -13.99
C MET A 12 38.11 36.50 -15.21
N LEU A 13 37.91 37.26 -16.29
CA LEU A 13 37.42 36.85 -17.62
C LEU A 13 38.59 36.44 -18.57
N GLY A 14 38.29 35.60 -19.58
CA GLY A 14 39.06 35.45 -20.84
C GLY A 14 39.11 33.99 -21.37
N VAL A 15 38.30 33.56 -22.35
CA VAL A 15 38.43 33.64 -23.84
C VAL A 15 39.32 32.53 -24.50
N VAL A 16 38.64 31.63 -25.23
CA VAL A 16 38.92 30.99 -26.56
C VAL A 16 40.16 30.09 -26.82
N GLY A 17 39.91 28.84 -27.26
CA GLY A 17 40.41 28.35 -28.57
C GLY A 17 41.37 27.13 -28.66
N LEU A 18 40.84 26.02 -29.22
CA LEU A 18 41.45 25.05 -30.16
C LEU A 18 42.59 24.08 -29.76
N GLY A 19 42.26 22.77 -29.81
CA GLY A 19 42.93 21.74 -30.65
C GLY A 19 44.20 21.01 -30.15
N GLY A 20 44.09 19.69 -29.93
CA GLY A 20 45.24 18.74 -29.94
C GLY A 20 45.04 17.42 -29.18
N CYS A 21 44.94 16.29 -29.89
CA CYS A 21 45.12 14.90 -29.38
C CYS A 21 46.63 14.53 -29.35
N PRO A 22 47.05 13.34 -28.87
CA PRO A 22 46.71 12.59 -27.64
C PRO A 22 47.99 12.13 -26.86
N SER A 23 47.90 11.79 -25.57
CA SER A 23 48.69 10.72 -24.92
C SER A 23 48.59 10.75 -23.37
N GLY A 24 48.51 9.56 -22.76
CA GLY A 24 49.22 9.28 -21.51
C GLY A 24 48.44 9.33 -20.18
N SER A 25 47.83 8.19 -19.84
CA SER A 25 47.84 7.51 -18.52
C SER A 25 47.69 8.31 -17.22
N GLY A 26 46.70 7.91 -16.41
CA GLY A 26 46.87 7.78 -14.95
C GLY A 26 45.80 8.46 -14.12
N GLY A 27 44.95 7.64 -13.50
CA GLY A 27 44.09 8.02 -12.38
C GLY A 27 42.61 8.04 -12.74
N ASP A 28 41.96 6.87 -12.70
CA ASP A 28 40.51 6.78 -12.51
C ASP A 28 40.19 7.51 -11.20
N LYS A 29 39.62 8.71 -11.35
CA LYS A 29 38.88 9.34 -10.27
C LYS A 29 37.46 8.84 -10.40
N ASP A 30 36.98 8.18 -9.35
CA ASP A 30 35.58 7.82 -9.17
C ASP A 30 34.71 9.03 -9.50
N ILE A 31 34.04 8.96 -10.64
CA ILE A 31 32.93 9.86 -10.95
C ILE A 31 31.77 9.31 -10.14
N VAL A 32 31.69 9.71 -8.86
CA VAL A 32 30.45 9.58 -8.10
C VAL A 32 29.45 10.51 -8.79
N PRO A 33 28.38 10.00 -9.43
CA PRO A 33 27.36 10.86 -10.00
C PRO A 33 26.78 11.74 -8.88
N PRO A 34 26.49 13.03 -9.14
CA PRO A 34 25.88 13.88 -8.14
C PRO A 34 24.55 13.25 -7.67
N PRO A 35 24.21 13.34 -6.38
CA PRO A 35 22.96 12.80 -5.86
C PRO A 35 21.77 13.38 -6.65
N PRO A 36 20.75 12.57 -6.94
CA PRO A 36 19.63 12.98 -7.76
C PRO A 36 18.89 14.16 -7.14
N THR A 37 18.55 15.16 -7.95
CA THR A 37 17.57 16.18 -7.60
C THR A 37 16.19 15.52 -7.63
N VAL A 38 15.62 15.24 -6.46
CA VAL A 38 14.21 14.84 -6.33
C VAL A 38 13.38 16.08 -6.65
N ASP A 39 12.74 16.10 -7.82
CA ASP A 39 11.86 17.20 -8.22
C ASP A 39 10.54 17.06 -7.46
N ALA A 40 10.42 17.81 -6.36
CA ALA A 40 9.33 17.68 -5.39
C ALA A 40 7.93 18.03 -5.96
N THR A 41 7.84 18.57 -7.18
CA THR A 41 6.58 19.07 -7.77
C THR A 41 5.81 18.07 -8.64
N VAL A 42 6.28 16.81 -8.78
CA VAL A 42 5.64 15.83 -9.70
C VAL A 42 5.19 14.54 -9.00
N GLU A 43 5.61 14.29 -7.76
CA GLU A 43 5.32 13.02 -7.08
C GLU A 43 4.10 13.12 -6.16
N PRO A 44 3.17 12.13 -6.16
CA PRO A 44 2.03 12.15 -5.26
C PRO A 44 2.45 12.11 -3.78
N ASP A 45 1.68 12.78 -2.91
CA ASP A 45 1.88 12.74 -1.46
C ASP A 45 1.06 11.63 -0.80
N ASN A 46 1.28 10.39 -1.22
CA ASN A 46 0.55 9.22 -0.72
C ASN A 46 1.43 8.02 -0.32
N PHE A 47 2.75 8.19 -0.31
CA PHE A 47 3.66 7.15 0.16
C PHE A 47 3.39 6.80 1.63
N LEU A 48 3.46 5.51 1.95
CA LEU A 48 3.15 4.96 3.28
C LEU A 48 1.71 5.25 3.78
N LEU A 49 0.81 5.70 2.91
CA LEU A 49 -0.61 5.85 3.23
C LEU A 49 -1.43 4.70 2.63
N PHE A 50 -2.50 4.34 3.32
CA PHE A 50 -3.49 3.42 2.76
C PHE A 50 -4.33 4.15 1.71
N ASP A 51 -4.52 3.52 0.55
CA ASP A 51 -5.48 3.99 -0.48
C ASP A 51 -6.90 4.16 0.08
N ASN A 52 -7.26 3.41 1.14
CA ASN A 52 -8.49 3.59 1.89
C ASN A 52 -8.20 4.10 3.31
N THR A 53 -8.17 5.43 3.48
CA THR A 53 -7.93 6.08 4.78
C THR A 53 -9.13 6.04 5.72
N GLN A 54 -10.25 5.40 5.31
CA GLN A 54 -11.50 5.29 6.08
C GLN A 54 -11.90 6.65 6.68
N THR A 55 -11.85 7.70 5.85
CA THR A 55 -12.06 9.08 6.28
C THR A 55 -13.55 9.40 6.38
N VAL A 56 -13.98 10.02 7.49
CA VAL A 56 -15.32 10.57 7.69
C VAL A 56 -15.18 12.01 8.16
N ASP A 57 -15.93 12.93 7.56
CA ASP A 57 -15.88 14.38 7.85
C ASP A 57 -14.46 14.97 7.77
N GLY A 58 -13.63 14.44 6.86
CA GLY A 58 -12.23 14.88 6.69
C GLY A 58 -11.25 14.34 7.74
N GLN A 59 -11.68 13.47 8.65
CA GLN A 59 -10.83 12.81 9.64
C GLN A 59 -10.63 11.33 9.34
N SER A 60 -9.37 10.88 9.35
CA SER A 60 -9.07 9.45 9.19
C SER A 60 -9.47 8.67 10.44
N ARG A 61 -10.19 7.55 10.26
CA ARG A 61 -10.54 6.63 11.35
C ARG A 61 -9.42 5.64 11.71
N ILE A 62 -8.33 5.66 10.96
CA ILE A 62 -7.18 4.74 11.12
C ILE A 62 -5.86 5.49 11.32
N SER A 63 -5.91 6.81 11.52
CA SER A 63 -4.72 7.62 11.75
C SER A 63 -5.02 8.79 12.68
N SER A 64 -4.92 8.56 13.98
CA SER A 64 -5.05 9.59 15.03
C SER A 64 -4.22 9.21 16.28
N GLU A 65 -4.10 10.14 17.23
CA GLU A 65 -3.46 9.86 18.53
C GLU A 65 -4.27 8.81 19.31
N GLU A 66 -5.60 8.89 19.29
CA GLU A 66 -6.48 7.91 19.92
C GLU A 66 -6.28 6.52 19.33
N TYR A 67 -6.11 6.43 18.00
CA TYR A 67 -5.82 5.17 17.31
C TYR A 67 -4.48 4.57 17.74
N ALA A 68 -3.44 5.40 17.82
CA ALA A 68 -2.10 4.99 18.26
C ALA A 68 -2.07 4.58 19.74
N GLN A 69 -2.81 5.28 20.60
CA GLN A 69 -2.91 4.93 22.01
C GLN A 69 -3.65 3.61 22.20
N ALA A 70 -4.81 3.42 21.54
CA ALA A 70 -5.55 2.16 21.59
C ALA A 70 -4.69 0.97 21.11
N TYR A 71 -3.85 1.19 20.08
CA TYR A 71 -2.88 0.20 19.64
C TYR A 71 -1.89 -0.17 20.76
N TYR A 72 -1.28 0.82 21.41
CA TYR A 72 -0.31 0.56 22.48
C TYR A 72 -0.94 -0.02 23.74
N ASP A 73 -2.18 0.34 24.06
CA ASP A 73 -2.95 -0.29 25.14
C ASP A 73 -3.17 -1.77 24.86
N ALA A 74 -3.37 -2.14 23.58
CA ALA A 74 -3.53 -3.54 23.17
C ALA A 74 -2.22 -4.34 23.18
N VAL A 75 -1.10 -3.77 22.68
CA VAL A 75 0.16 -4.52 22.53
C VAL A 75 1.12 -4.41 23.73
N ASP A 76 0.94 -3.41 24.58
CA ASP A 76 1.74 -3.15 25.79
C ASP A 76 0.88 -2.69 26.99
N PRO A 77 -0.13 -3.48 27.43
CA PRO A 77 -1.11 -3.08 28.45
C PRO A 77 -0.54 -2.82 29.85
N PHE A 78 0.73 -3.17 30.09
CA PHE A 78 1.44 -2.96 31.35
C PHE A 78 2.55 -1.91 31.25
N GLU A 79 2.59 -1.16 30.14
CA GLU A 79 3.55 -0.07 29.88
C GLU A 79 5.03 -0.48 30.05
N ARG A 80 5.36 -1.72 29.71
CA ARG A 80 6.72 -2.26 29.87
C ARG A 80 7.67 -1.87 28.73
N ARG A 81 7.16 -1.22 27.68
CA ARG A 81 7.89 -0.89 26.44
C ARG A 81 7.82 0.61 26.12
N THR A 82 7.73 1.46 27.13
CA THR A 82 7.65 2.92 26.98
C THR A 82 8.98 3.59 26.61
N THR A 83 10.09 2.85 26.68
CA THR A 83 11.43 3.28 26.23
C THR A 83 12.15 2.16 25.49
N LEU A 84 13.10 2.51 24.63
CA LEU A 84 13.91 1.51 23.90
C LEU A 84 14.64 0.58 24.86
N ALA A 85 15.21 1.11 25.95
CA ALA A 85 15.90 0.31 26.95
C ALA A 85 14.96 -0.71 27.63
N ALA A 86 13.76 -0.28 28.02
CA ALA A 86 12.76 -1.17 28.60
C ALA A 86 12.30 -2.25 27.59
N TRP A 87 12.09 -1.86 26.33
CA TRP A 87 11.76 -2.80 25.26
C TRP A 87 12.88 -3.83 25.04
N LYS A 88 14.15 -3.41 25.00
CA LYS A 88 15.32 -4.29 24.87
C LYS A 88 15.42 -5.27 26.03
N ALA A 89 15.19 -4.82 27.27
CA ALA A 89 15.21 -5.66 28.46
C ALA A 89 14.09 -6.73 28.42
N VAL A 90 12.85 -6.33 28.08
CA VAL A 90 11.70 -7.27 27.93
C VAL A 90 11.94 -8.30 26.82
N ASN A 91 12.71 -7.93 25.80
CA ASN A 91 13.08 -8.80 24.70
C ASN A 91 14.41 -9.55 24.91
N GLY A 92 15.04 -9.38 26.06
CA GLY A 92 16.19 -10.16 26.49
C GLY A 92 17.50 -9.84 25.77
N PHE A 93 17.61 -8.65 25.15
CA PHE A 93 18.83 -8.19 24.47
C PHE A 93 20.03 -8.04 25.42
N ASP A 94 19.80 -7.97 26.73
CA ASP A 94 20.86 -8.01 27.75
C ASP A 94 21.67 -9.34 27.73
N ASN A 95 21.14 -10.37 27.08
CA ASN A 95 21.78 -11.67 26.93
C ASN A 95 22.45 -11.86 25.55
N GLY A 96 22.63 -10.78 24.79
CA GLY A 96 23.20 -10.80 23.44
C GLY A 96 22.17 -10.86 22.32
N VAL A 97 22.68 -10.94 21.09
CA VAL A 97 21.90 -10.92 19.84
C VAL A 97 22.08 -12.23 19.07
N SER A 98 21.09 -12.58 18.26
CA SER A 98 21.15 -13.73 17.34
C SER A 98 21.81 -13.36 16.02
N ALA A 99 21.57 -12.14 15.54
CA ALA A 99 22.20 -11.59 14.35
C ALA A 99 22.28 -10.07 14.44
N HIS A 100 23.25 -9.49 13.75
CA HIS A 100 23.46 -8.04 13.65
C HIS A 100 23.93 -7.70 12.24
N ALA A 101 23.28 -6.74 11.58
CA ALA A 101 23.66 -6.30 10.26
C ALA A 101 23.62 -4.78 10.13
N THR A 102 24.64 -4.22 9.49
CA THR A 102 24.74 -2.79 9.17
C THR A 102 24.77 -2.60 7.66
N PHE A 103 23.82 -1.82 7.14
CA PHE A 103 23.64 -1.63 5.70
C PHE A 103 22.87 -0.34 5.40
N ARG A 104 22.87 0.12 4.15
CA ARG A 104 21.92 1.12 3.66
C ARG A 104 20.90 0.42 2.78
N ASP A 105 19.63 0.61 3.08
CA ASP A 105 18.56 0.13 2.20
C ASP A 105 18.44 1.05 0.97
N THR A 106 18.22 0.48 -0.23
CA THR A 106 18.07 1.26 -1.47
C THR A 106 16.65 1.23 -2.06
N LYS A 107 15.76 0.40 -1.49
CA LYS A 107 14.37 0.24 -1.96
C LYS A 107 13.35 1.04 -1.16
N ASP A 108 13.49 1.20 0.14
CA ASP A 108 12.52 1.88 1.02
C ASP A 108 12.84 3.39 1.15
N LEU A 109 13.47 3.79 2.26
CA LEU A 109 13.73 5.18 2.58
C LEU A 109 15.23 5.51 2.61
N GLY A 110 16.11 4.64 2.13
CA GLY A 110 17.50 5.06 1.90
C GLY A 110 18.34 5.19 3.17
N TYR A 111 17.78 4.79 4.32
CA TYR A 111 18.42 4.95 5.62
C TYR A 111 19.63 4.06 5.75
N GLY A 112 20.62 4.55 6.48
CA GLY A 112 21.62 3.71 7.10
C GLY A 112 20.92 2.98 8.23
N ARG A 113 21.05 1.66 8.27
CA ARG A 113 20.36 0.79 9.19
C ARG A 113 21.38 0.01 9.97
N ASP A 114 21.25 0.07 11.28
CA ASP A 114 21.98 -0.79 12.20
C ASP A 114 20.97 -1.71 12.89
N MET A 115 20.84 -2.93 12.37
CA MET A 115 19.75 -3.86 12.66
C MET A 115 20.21 -5.01 13.53
N TYR A 116 19.49 -5.25 14.61
CA TYR A 116 19.78 -6.31 15.58
C TYR A 116 18.58 -7.22 15.74
N ALA A 117 18.78 -8.52 15.59
CA ALA A 117 17.75 -9.53 15.76
C ALA A 117 18.06 -10.46 16.91
N ARG A 118 17.01 -10.95 17.56
CA ARG A 118 17.09 -11.91 18.65
C ARG A 118 15.95 -12.90 18.59
N GLN A 119 16.30 -14.19 18.60
CA GLN A 119 15.35 -15.24 18.97
C GLN A 119 15.20 -15.24 20.49
N ARG A 120 13.98 -15.03 20.98
CA ARG A 120 13.65 -14.98 22.40
C ARG A 120 13.65 -16.38 23.00
N ALA A 121 13.80 -16.46 24.32
CA ALA A 121 13.79 -17.74 25.04
C ALA A 121 12.45 -18.49 24.97
N ASP A 122 11.35 -17.76 24.72
CA ASP A 122 10.00 -18.31 24.53
C ASP A 122 9.72 -18.71 23.07
N GLY A 123 10.73 -18.70 22.20
CA GLY A 123 10.60 -18.99 20.78
C GLY A 123 10.09 -17.82 19.93
N GLY A 124 9.71 -16.70 20.58
CA GLY A 124 9.40 -15.45 19.88
C GLY A 124 10.62 -14.81 19.22
N ILE A 125 10.39 -13.73 18.49
CA ILE A 125 11.44 -13.01 17.77
C ILE A 125 11.38 -11.54 18.16
N ALA A 126 12.52 -10.86 18.26
CA ALA A 126 12.59 -9.43 18.47
C ALA A 126 13.67 -8.83 17.58
N VAL A 127 13.34 -7.74 16.90
CA VAL A 127 14.25 -7.02 16.00
C VAL A 127 14.15 -5.55 16.34
N PHE A 128 15.28 -4.84 16.46
CA PHE A 128 15.27 -3.38 16.41
C PHE A 128 16.28 -2.89 15.38
N VAL A 129 15.98 -1.73 14.80
CA VAL A 129 16.80 -1.08 13.79
C VAL A 129 16.95 0.38 14.13
N ASP A 130 18.19 0.81 14.31
CA ASP A 130 18.55 2.21 14.41
C ASP A 130 18.67 2.78 12.99
N ASN A 131 17.91 3.84 12.70
CA ASN A 131 17.82 4.44 11.37
C ASN A 131 18.57 5.77 11.35
N TYR A 132 19.58 5.86 10.48
CA TYR A 132 20.47 6.99 10.32
C TYR A 132 20.19 7.73 9.03
N VAL A 133 20.09 9.05 9.14
CA VAL A 133 19.78 9.95 8.04
C VAL A 133 20.70 11.16 8.11
N VAL A 134 21.59 11.28 7.13
CA VAL A 134 22.47 12.42 6.94
C VAL A 134 21.76 13.42 6.03
N GLN A 135 21.31 14.53 6.61
CA GLN A 135 20.66 15.59 5.85
C GLN A 135 21.49 16.88 5.96
N ALA A 136 21.99 17.38 4.83
CA ALA A 136 22.76 18.62 4.80
C ALA A 136 21.88 19.87 5.04
N THR A 137 20.62 19.87 4.58
CA THR A 137 19.61 20.92 4.85
C THR A 137 18.17 20.37 4.90
N PRO A 138 17.25 20.94 5.70
CA PRO A 138 15.85 20.48 5.74
C PRO A 138 15.19 20.49 4.36
N GLY A 139 14.62 19.35 3.94
CA GLY A 139 13.99 19.16 2.63
C GLY A 139 14.94 18.73 1.50
N ASP A 140 16.22 18.52 1.78
CA ASP A 140 17.22 18.12 0.77
C ASP A 140 17.04 16.67 0.27
N ALA A 141 17.13 16.49 -1.05
CA ALA A 141 17.12 15.21 -1.76
C ALA A 141 18.34 14.32 -1.44
N THR A 142 19.43 14.88 -0.90
CA THR A 142 20.59 14.11 -0.41
C THR A 142 20.29 13.23 0.80
N ARG A 143 19.13 13.42 1.44
CA ARG A 143 18.65 12.70 2.63
C ARG A 143 18.76 11.16 2.52
N TYR A 144 18.75 10.63 1.31
CA TYR A 144 18.70 9.19 1.05
C TYR A 144 19.94 8.64 0.36
N GLY A 145 21.09 9.35 0.46
CA GLY A 145 22.33 8.99 -0.23
C GLY A 145 23.28 8.06 0.55
N PRO A 146 24.43 7.69 -0.06
CA PRO A 146 25.39 6.75 0.51
C PRO A 146 25.97 7.15 1.88
N LEU A 147 25.98 8.44 2.23
CA LEU A 147 26.46 8.92 3.54
C LEU A 147 25.71 8.32 4.72
N ASN A 148 24.47 7.87 4.50
CA ASN A 148 23.69 7.22 5.54
C ASN A 148 24.33 5.90 6.00
N LEU A 149 24.97 5.14 5.09
CA LEU A 149 25.71 3.94 5.45
C LEU A 149 26.87 4.29 6.40
N GLN A 150 27.63 5.33 6.08
CA GLN A 150 28.74 5.77 6.92
C GLN A 150 28.26 6.18 8.32
N ALA A 151 27.16 6.94 8.41
CA ALA A 151 26.59 7.32 9.71
C ALA A 151 26.17 6.11 10.55
N ALA A 152 25.67 5.04 9.93
CA ALA A 152 25.33 3.80 10.62
C ALA A 152 26.56 2.99 11.07
N GLN A 153 27.66 3.04 10.31
CA GLN A 153 28.92 2.35 10.65
C GLN A 153 29.69 3.03 11.79
N GLU A 154 29.59 4.35 11.91
CA GLU A 154 30.19 5.15 13.00
C GLU A 154 29.25 5.36 14.21
N PRO A 155 28.19 4.55 14.31
CA PRO A 155 26.86 4.87 14.89
C PRO A 155 26.71 6.30 15.42
N ASP A 156 26.76 7.28 14.52
CA ASP A 156 26.73 8.69 14.87
C ASP A 156 25.32 9.12 15.30
N ARG A 157 25.16 9.38 16.61
CA ARG A 157 23.87 9.67 17.23
C ARG A 157 23.30 11.03 16.81
N ASP A 158 24.11 11.92 16.23
CA ASP A 158 23.63 13.19 15.69
C ASP A 158 22.79 12.96 14.43
N PHE A 159 22.99 11.83 13.73
CA PHE A 159 22.23 11.43 12.54
C PHE A 159 21.18 10.34 12.82
N LEU A 160 21.07 9.85 14.05
CA LEU A 160 20.03 8.89 14.44
C LEU A 160 18.66 9.57 14.39
N PHE A 161 17.84 9.19 13.42
CA PHE A 161 16.50 9.73 13.22
C PHE A 161 15.46 9.03 14.11
N SER A 162 15.47 7.70 14.12
CA SER A 162 14.54 6.90 14.92
C SER A 162 15.06 5.48 15.13
N THR A 163 14.59 4.83 16.18
CA THR A 163 14.75 3.37 16.34
C THR A 163 13.39 2.71 16.16
N ASN A 164 13.24 1.87 15.14
CA ASN A 164 12.05 1.05 14.97
C ASN A 164 12.30 -0.33 15.57
N ALA A 165 11.30 -0.90 16.22
CA ALA A 165 11.41 -2.19 16.86
C ALA A 165 10.16 -3.04 16.61
N ILE A 166 10.38 -4.33 16.40
CA ILE A 166 9.37 -5.32 16.10
C ILE A 166 9.56 -6.48 17.06
N GLU A 167 8.50 -6.94 17.72
CA GLU A 167 8.50 -8.23 18.41
C GLU A 167 7.39 -9.15 17.91
N PHE A 168 7.72 -10.41 17.67
CA PHE A 168 6.78 -11.50 17.48
C PHE A 168 6.63 -12.22 18.82
N SER A 169 5.55 -11.90 19.54
CA SER A 169 5.34 -12.34 20.93
C SER A 169 3.84 -12.57 21.22
N PRO A 170 3.48 -13.32 22.29
CA PRO A 170 2.09 -13.69 22.57
C PRO A 170 1.16 -12.45 22.62
N VAL A 171 0.01 -12.52 21.96
CA VAL A 171 -0.96 -11.43 21.89
C VAL A 171 -1.48 -11.08 23.27
N ASN A 172 -1.74 -12.08 24.11
CA ASN A 172 -2.03 -11.88 25.52
C ASN A 172 -0.73 -12.04 26.33
N PRO A 173 -0.16 -10.95 26.88
CA PRO A 173 1.10 -11.01 27.62
C PRO A 173 1.03 -11.80 28.93
N THR A 174 -0.17 -12.15 29.39
CA THR A 174 -0.38 -12.98 30.60
C THR A 174 -0.61 -14.46 30.28
N ASP A 175 -0.80 -14.79 29.00
CA ASP A 175 -1.00 -16.16 28.52
C ASP A 175 0.05 -16.50 27.46
N PRO A 176 1.14 -17.18 27.86
CA PRO A 176 2.19 -17.60 26.93
C PRO A 176 1.72 -18.57 25.84
N SER A 177 0.54 -19.18 25.99
CA SER A 177 -0.05 -20.08 24.99
C SER A 177 -0.91 -19.37 23.95
N SER A 178 -1.20 -18.07 24.15
CA SER A 178 -1.92 -17.27 23.17
C SER A 178 -1.09 -17.08 21.89
N ASP A 179 -1.77 -16.89 20.76
CA ASP A 179 -1.13 -16.69 19.47
C ASP A 179 -0.06 -15.60 19.54
N ARG A 180 1.12 -15.85 18.98
CA ARG A 180 2.10 -14.79 18.78
C ARG A 180 1.67 -13.91 17.62
N ILE A 181 1.80 -12.60 17.79
CA ILE A 181 1.56 -11.58 16.77
C ILE A 181 2.78 -10.68 16.64
N VAL A 182 2.89 -10.01 15.51
CA VAL A 182 3.91 -8.99 15.28
C VAL A 182 3.43 -7.67 15.89
N LYS A 183 4.26 -7.08 16.76
CA LYS A 183 4.00 -5.82 17.46
C LYS A 183 5.08 -4.82 17.10
N MET A 184 4.68 -3.58 16.80
CA MET A 184 5.51 -2.52 16.27
C MET A 184 5.69 -1.42 17.31
N PHE A 185 6.91 -0.97 17.48
CA PHE A 185 7.27 0.13 18.36
C PHE A 185 8.20 1.06 17.60
N THR A 186 8.08 2.35 17.83
CA THR A 186 9.05 3.33 17.34
C THR A 186 9.48 4.21 18.50
N PHE A 187 10.76 4.49 18.55
CA PHE A 187 11.39 5.28 19.59
C PHE A 187 12.10 6.46 18.94
N GLY A 188 11.96 7.63 19.56
CA GLY A 188 12.66 8.82 19.10
C GLY A 188 14.18 8.71 19.27
N PRO A 189 14.92 9.70 18.77
CA PRO A 189 16.34 9.83 19.07
C PRO A 189 16.55 10.04 20.58
N PRO A 190 17.76 9.79 21.09
CA PRO A 190 18.10 9.98 22.50
C PRO A 190 17.81 11.42 22.94
N GLU A 191 17.05 11.56 24.01
CA GLU A 191 16.90 12.83 24.72
C GLU A 191 18.23 13.24 25.37
N ALA A 192 18.32 14.47 25.91
CA ALA A 192 19.54 14.96 26.57
C ALA A 192 20.02 14.08 27.75
N ASN A 193 19.13 13.27 28.34
CA ASN A 193 19.44 12.30 29.39
C ASN A 193 19.77 10.89 28.85
N GLY A 194 19.88 10.72 27.52
CA GLY A 194 20.11 9.45 26.83
C GLY A 194 18.88 8.56 26.67
N ARG A 195 17.70 8.98 27.16
CA ARG A 195 16.46 8.20 27.09
C ARG A 195 15.86 8.27 25.69
N GLN A 196 15.48 7.12 25.13
CA GLN A 196 14.72 7.05 23.89
C GLN A 196 13.28 6.66 24.20
N ALA A 197 12.38 7.63 24.17
CA ALA A 197 10.96 7.45 24.48
C ALA A 197 10.20 6.86 23.29
N ARG A 198 9.19 6.02 23.58
CA ARG A 198 8.22 5.54 22.59
C ARG A 198 7.44 6.73 22.02
N ARG A 199 7.17 6.70 20.72
CA ARG A 199 6.37 7.71 20.00
C ARG A 199 5.07 7.09 19.50
N THR A 200 4.02 7.90 19.40
CA THR A 200 2.72 7.54 18.79
C THR A 200 2.65 7.94 17.31
N PHE A 201 3.59 8.76 16.84
CA PHE A 201 3.72 9.19 15.46
C PHE A 201 5.15 9.04 14.95
N LEU A 202 5.27 8.85 13.63
CA LEU A 202 6.54 8.81 12.92
C LEU A 202 6.41 9.54 11.58
N ASN A 203 7.36 10.43 11.28
CA ASN A 203 7.47 11.10 9.98
C ASN A 203 8.64 10.50 9.18
N ALA A 204 8.50 9.25 8.74
CA ALA A 204 9.59 8.50 8.12
C ALA A 204 10.01 9.10 6.76
N ASP A 205 9.06 9.45 5.91
CA ASP A 205 9.33 9.97 4.56
C ASP A 205 9.59 11.48 4.51
N GLY A 206 9.46 12.19 5.64
CA GLY A 206 9.57 13.64 5.69
C GLY A 206 8.32 14.39 5.25
N ARG A 207 7.22 13.69 4.97
CA ARG A 207 5.98 14.25 4.40
C ARG A 207 4.84 14.39 5.42
N GLY A 208 5.18 14.38 6.70
CA GLY A 208 4.24 14.61 7.80
C GLY A 208 4.16 13.43 8.75
N GLU A 209 3.61 13.68 9.93
CA GLU A 209 3.46 12.65 10.95
C GLU A 209 2.37 11.65 10.55
N LYS A 210 2.71 10.36 10.64
CA LYS A 210 1.79 9.24 10.44
C LYS A 210 1.68 8.47 11.76
N SER A 211 0.46 8.15 12.19
CA SER A 211 0.25 7.50 13.48
C SER A 211 0.73 6.05 13.47
N MET A 212 1.14 5.56 14.63
CA MET A 212 1.33 4.13 14.85
C MET A 212 -0.03 3.43 14.93
N PRO A 213 -0.13 2.16 14.49
CA PRO A 213 0.87 1.40 13.73
C PRO A 213 0.75 1.61 12.21
N THR A 214 -0.11 2.51 11.74
CA THR A 214 -0.49 2.68 10.32
C THR A 214 0.70 2.92 9.40
N VAL A 215 1.68 3.72 9.84
CA VAL A 215 2.95 3.94 9.14
C VAL A 215 3.74 2.65 8.87
N CYS A 216 3.66 1.66 9.77
CA CYS A 216 4.31 0.36 9.61
C CYS A 216 3.43 -0.64 8.84
N PHE A 217 2.11 -0.53 8.98
CA PHE A 217 1.18 -1.47 8.33
C PHE A 217 1.31 -1.48 6.81
N ALA A 218 1.63 -0.33 6.20
CA ALA A 218 1.79 -0.20 4.75
C ALA A 218 2.83 -1.20 4.21
N CYS A 219 4.00 -1.29 4.86
CA CYS A 219 5.09 -2.18 4.46
C CYS A 219 4.97 -3.60 5.03
N HIS A 220 4.32 -3.77 6.19
CA HIS A 220 4.26 -5.05 6.91
C HIS A 220 2.97 -5.85 6.69
N GLY A 221 2.27 -5.57 5.59
CA GLY A 221 1.10 -6.32 5.16
C GLY A 221 -0.13 -6.16 6.07
N GLY A 222 -0.14 -5.12 6.92
CA GLY A 222 -1.18 -4.87 7.90
C GLY A 222 -2.53 -4.49 7.27
N LYS A 223 -3.61 -4.89 7.93
CA LYS A 223 -5.00 -4.51 7.65
C LYS A 223 -5.39 -3.40 8.62
N ALA A 224 -5.38 -2.14 8.20
CA ALA A 224 -5.86 -1.04 9.02
C ALA A 224 -7.40 -1.04 9.07
N LEU A 225 -7.98 -1.11 10.26
CA LEU A 225 -9.42 -1.07 10.49
C LEU A 225 -9.72 0.01 11.54
N PRO A 226 -10.86 0.72 11.46
CA PRO A 226 -11.27 1.63 12.52
C PRO A 226 -11.32 0.95 13.89
N LEU A 227 -11.19 1.73 14.98
CA LEU A 227 -11.37 1.22 16.34
C LEU A 227 -12.75 0.55 16.51
N ASN A 228 -12.81 -0.42 17.43
CA ASN A 228 -14.07 -1.00 17.85
C ASN A 228 -14.99 0.06 18.48
N THR A 229 -16.28 -0.24 18.60
CA THR A 229 -17.27 0.67 19.19
C THR A 229 -16.98 1.01 20.65
N ASP A 230 -16.24 0.16 21.36
CA ASP A 230 -15.76 0.41 22.73
C ASP A 230 -14.42 1.18 22.78
N GLY A 231 -13.89 1.60 21.63
CA GLY A 231 -12.60 2.29 21.49
C GLY A 231 -11.38 1.38 21.49
N SER A 232 -11.54 0.07 21.64
CA SER A 232 -10.42 -0.88 21.62
C SER A 232 -9.86 -1.09 20.21
N PHE A 233 -8.57 -1.44 20.12
CA PHE A 233 -7.93 -1.73 18.85
C PHE A 233 -8.39 -3.08 18.28
N PRO A 234 -8.70 -3.19 16.96
CA PRO A 234 -9.22 -4.42 16.37
C PRO A 234 -8.21 -5.57 16.38
N LEU A 235 -8.63 -6.74 16.89
CA LEU A 235 -7.77 -7.94 16.94
C LEU A 235 -7.32 -8.39 15.54
N ASP A 236 -8.21 -8.31 14.54
CA ASP A 236 -7.89 -8.66 13.15
C ASP A 236 -6.74 -7.82 12.59
N SER A 237 -6.74 -6.52 12.91
CA SER A 237 -5.63 -5.61 12.56
C SER A 237 -4.34 -6.03 13.25
N LEU A 238 -4.38 -6.39 14.54
CA LEU A 238 -3.19 -6.88 15.27
C LEU A 238 -2.62 -8.18 14.67
N LYS A 239 -3.49 -9.12 14.31
CA LYS A 239 -3.11 -10.43 13.76
C LYS A 239 -2.62 -10.37 12.31
N SER A 240 -2.85 -9.25 11.62
CA SER A 240 -2.56 -9.10 10.19
C SER A 240 -1.12 -8.77 9.84
N LEU A 241 -0.30 -8.34 10.81
CA LEU A 241 1.08 -7.90 10.60
C LEU A 241 2.05 -9.08 10.41
N LYS A 242 3.08 -8.85 9.57
CA LYS A 242 4.19 -9.80 9.34
C LYS A 242 5.53 -9.08 9.35
N MET A 243 6.60 -9.80 9.64
CA MET A 243 7.97 -9.36 9.36
C MET A 243 8.22 -9.39 7.85
N ASN A 244 9.11 -8.52 7.36
CA ASN A 244 9.41 -8.44 5.95
C ASN A 244 10.57 -9.34 5.54
N ILE A 245 10.61 -9.74 4.27
CA ILE A 245 11.73 -10.47 3.68
C ILE A 245 12.86 -9.47 3.45
N LEU A 246 14.08 -9.82 3.85
CA LEU A 246 15.25 -8.98 3.60
C LEU A 246 16.00 -9.48 2.37
N GLU A 247 16.04 -8.69 1.30
CA GLU A 247 16.72 -9.03 0.05
C GLU A 247 18.13 -8.40 0.02
N PRO A 248 19.22 -9.17 0.20
CA PRO A 248 20.56 -8.60 0.31
C PRO A 248 21.02 -7.81 -0.92
N THR A 249 20.53 -8.15 -2.12
CA THR A 249 20.84 -7.46 -3.38
C THR A 249 20.34 -6.02 -3.45
N THR A 250 19.53 -5.62 -2.47
CA THR A 250 18.85 -4.33 -2.40
C THR A 250 19.46 -3.43 -1.33
N PHE A 251 20.49 -3.95 -0.66
CA PHE A 251 21.22 -3.26 0.39
C PHE A 251 22.62 -2.91 -0.10
N GLU A 252 23.08 -1.73 0.30
CA GLU A 252 24.46 -1.33 0.18
C GLU A 252 25.19 -1.66 1.48
N PHE A 253 26.32 -2.37 1.36
CA PHE A 253 27.17 -2.75 2.48
C PHE A 253 28.54 -2.06 2.39
N SER A 254 29.32 -2.15 3.45
CA SER A 254 30.77 -1.94 3.35
C SER A 254 31.35 -3.00 2.42
N GLU A 255 32.15 -2.61 1.43
CA GLU A 255 32.83 -3.57 0.54
C GLU A 255 33.62 -4.64 1.32
N SER A 256 34.24 -4.24 2.44
CA SER A 256 35.06 -5.15 3.26
C SER A 256 34.25 -6.11 4.15
N GLU A 257 32.95 -5.87 4.33
CA GLU A 257 32.10 -6.64 5.25
C GLU A 257 30.91 -7.33 4.57
N GLU A 258 30.71 -7.11 3.27
CA GLU A 258 29.52 -7.55 2.53
C GLU A 258 29.15 -9.01 2.78
N GLU A 259 30.09 -9.96 2.58
CA GLU A 259 29.83 -11.39 2.78
C GLU A 259 29.36 -11.71 4.21
N MET A 260 29.99 -11.10 5.21
CA MET A 260 29.61 -11.26 6.61
C MET A 260 28.23 -10.68 6.88
N GLN A 261 27.96 -9.47 6.40
CA GLN A 261 26.68 -8.79 6.58
C GLN A 261 25.54 -9.58 5.90
N GLN A 262 25.74 -10.09 4.68
CA GLN A 262 24.78 -10.97 4.00
C GLN A 262 24.54 -12.27 4.78
N GLY A 263 25.59 -12.85 5.40
CA GLY A 263 25.45 -14.00 6.30
C GLY A 263 24.57 -13.71 7.52
N GLN A 264 24.66 -12.49 8.08
CA GLN A 264 23.79 -12.04 9.16
C GLN A 264 22.34 -11.82 8.69
N ILE A 265 22.15 -11.22 7.52
CA ILE A 265 20.82 -11.09 6.89
C ILE A 265 20.17 -12.46 6.67
N LYS A 266 20.94 -13.47 6.25
CA LYS A 266 20.43 -14.85 6.13
C LYS A 266 19.87 -15.38 7.45
N ILE A 267 20.55 -15.15 8.58
CA ILE A 267 20.06 -15.57 9.90
C ILE A 267 18.77 -14.83 10.26
N ILE A 268 18.67 -13.54 9.94
CA ILE A 268 17.43 -12.78 10.15
C ILE A 268 16.29 -13.34 9.29
N ASN A 269 16.55 -13.67 8.02
CA ASN A 269 15.57 -14.31 7.14
C ASN A 269 15.13 -15.69 7.64
N GLN A 270 15.99 -16.45 8.31
CA GLN A 270 15.57 -17.70 8.98
C GLN A 270 14.56 -17.46 10.11
N LEU A 271 14.72 -16.37 10.87
CA LEU A 271 13.75 -15.97 11.90
C LEU A 271 12.44 -15.51 11.26
N VAL A 272 12.50 -14.71 10.19
CA VAL A 272 11.32 -14.30 9.42
C VAL A 272 10.56 -15.52 8.88
N HIS A 273 11.28 -16.49 8.30
CA HIS A 273 10.70 -17.76 7.85
C HIS A 273 10.01 -18.52 8.99
N GLN A 274 10.64 -18.61 10.19
CA GLN A 274 10.01 -19.23 11.36
C GLN A 274 8.67 -18.55 11.70
N GLN A 275 8.62 -17.22 11.66
CA GLN A 275 7.37 -16.46 11.87
C GLN A 275 6.33 -16.80 10.79
N PHE A 276 6.72 -16.91 9.53
CA PHE A 276 5.80 -17.24 8.44
C PHE A 276 5.19 -18.63 8.61
N VAL A 277 6.02 -19.62 8.92
CA VAL A 277 5.55 -20.99 9.20
C VAL A 277 4.58 -21.02 10.37
N GLU A 278 4.87 -20.29 11.45
CA GLU A 278 4.01 -20.27 12.63
C GLU A 278 2.65 -19.61 12.36
N ILE A 279 2.63 -18.45 11.71
CA ILE A 279 1.36 -17.80 11.35
C ILE A 279 0.59 -18.64 10.31
N GLY A 280 1.28 -19.26 9.35
CA GLY A 280 0.68 -20.14 8.35
C GLY A 280 0.04 -21.40 8.95
N ALA A 281 0.53 -21.86 10.11
CA ALA A 281 0.00 -23.03 10.82
C ALA A 281 -1.24 -22.76 11.68
N ARG A 282 -1.73 -21.50 11.75
CA ARG A 282 -2.96 -21.18 12.49
C ARG A 282 -4.20 -21.88 11.91
N SER A 283 -5.25 -21.96 12.73
CA SER A 283 -6.51 -22.60 12.35
C SER A 283 -7.07 -22.03 11.06
N GLU A 284 -7.58 -22.89 10.18
CA GLU A 284 -8.30 -22.47 8.96
C GLU A 284 -9.56 -21.67 9.26
N ASP A 285 -10.13 -21.84 10.45
CA ASP A 285 -11.29 -21.07 10.91
C ASP A 285 -10.93 -19.63 11.31
N GLU A 286 -9.65 -19.28 11.42
CA GLU A 286 -9.22 -17.92 11.72
C GLU A 286 -9.66 -16.96 10.58
N VAL A 287 -10.46 -15.97 10.96
CA VAL A 287 -10.95 -14.93 10.05
C VAL A 287 -9.76 -14.26 9.37
N ALA A 288 -9.81 -14.23 8.03
CA ALA A 288 -8.76 -13.67 7.20
C ALA A 288 -7.36 -14.28 7.44
N LYS A 289 -7.28 -15.58 7.81
CA LYS A 289 -6.02 -16.31 7.88
C LYS A 289 -5.18 -16.01 6.64
N TRP A 290 -3.93 -15.59 6.84
CA TRP A 290 -2.99 -15.32 5.76
C TRP A 290 -2.54 -16.62 5.08
N ASN A 291 -2.42 -16.63 3.75
CA ASN A 291 -1.73 -17.70 3.03
C ASN A 291 -0.23 -17.37 2.98
N ALA A 292 0.58 -18.16 3.69
CA ALA A 292 2.01 -17.90 3.86
C ALA A 292 2.89 -18.56 2.78
N ASP A 293 2.33 -19.44 1.95
CA ASP A 293 3.09 -20.35 1.09
C ASP A 293 4.07 -19.62 0.18
N PHE A 294 3.61 -18.56 -0.49
CA PHE A 294 4.45 -17.79 -1.39
C PHE A 294 5.55 -17.02 -0.65
N ALA A 295 5.25 -16.43 0.51
CA ALA A 295 6.27 -15.74 1.29
C ALA A 295 7.31 -16.71 1.88
N ILE A 296 6.90 -17.94 2.22
CA ILE A 296 7.79 -19.03 2.63
C ILE A 296 8.73 -19.43 1.47
N GLU A 297 8.19 -19.61 0.26
CA GLU A 297 9.00 -19.88 -0.93
C GLU A 297 10.02 -18.77 -1.17
N LEU A 298 9.62 -17.51 -1.08
CA LEU A 298 10.49 -16.37 -1.37
C LEU A 298 11.59 -16.14 -0.34
N VAL A 299 11.32 -16.32 0.95
CA VAL A 299 12.33 -16.10 1.99
C VAL A 299 13.36 -17.23 2.04
N ALA A 300 12.97 -18.45 1.66
CA ALA A 300 13.81 -19.64 1.76
C ALA A 300 14.45 -20.06 0.43
N GLY A 301 13.76 -19.82 -0.69
CA GLY A 301 14.13 -20.26 -2.03
C GLY A 301 15.49 -19.75 -2.52
N PRO A 302 15.80 -18.45 -2.43
CA PRO A 302 17.11 -17.89 -2.79
C PRO A 302 18.28 -18.47 -1.99
N TYR A 303 18.02 -19.16 -0.87
CA TYR A 303 19.05 -19.84 -0.08
C TYR A 303 18.97 -21.37 -0.19
N ASP A 304 18.27 -21.93 -1.17
CA ASP A 304 17.99 -23.36 -1.29
C ASP A 304 17.50 -23.96 0.04
N ASN A 305 16.38 -23.43 0.54
CA ASN A 305 15.83 -23.75 1.86
C ASN A 305 16.85 -23.56 3.01
N PHE A 306 17.60 -22.46 2.93
CA PHE A 306 18.69 -22.09 3.84
C PHE A 306 19.90 -23.05 3.88
N SER A 307 19.99 -24.01 2.96
CA SER A 307 21.15 -24.89 2.85
C SER A 307 22.33 -24.24 2.11
N ALA A 308 22.07 -23.32 1.18
CA ALA A 308 23.11 -22.58 0.47
C ALA A 308 23.77 -21.52 1.37
N GLY A 309 25.09 -21.32 1.23
CA GLY A 309 25.83 -20.31 2.01
C GLY A 309 25.55 -18.87 1.60
N SER A 310 25.22 -18.65 0.32
CA SER A 310 25.01 -17.34 -0.30
C SER A 310 23.57 -17.16 -0.78
N TYR A 311 23.17 -15.91 -1.01
CA TYR A 311 21.88 -15.56 -1.63
C TYR A 311 21.96 -15.71 -3.15
N ASP A 312 20.98 -16.38 -3.75
CA ASP A 312 20.81 -16.47 -5.20
C ASP A 312 19.98 -15.28 -5.72
N ALA A 313 20.66 -14.30 -6.32
CA ALA A 313 20.03 -13.13 -6.92
C ALA A 313 19.17 -13.46 -8.15
N ASP A 314 19.40 -14.60 -8.78
CA ASP A 314 18.70 -15.03 -10.00
C ASP A 314 17.50 -15.95 -9.70
N PHE A 315 17.19 -16.18 -8.41
CA PHE A 315 16.10 -17.05 -8.00
C PHE A 315 14.76 -16.59 -8.60
N VAL A 316 14.08 -17.53 -9.27
CA VAL A 316 12.72 -17.34 -9.78
C VAL A 316 11.79 -18.37 -9.12
N PRO A 317 10.70 -17.94 -8.44
CA PRO A 317 9.73 -18.84 -7.84
C PRO A 317 8.95 -19.63 -8.90
N GLU A 318 8.38 -20.77 -8.52
CA GLU A 318 7.75 -21.72 -9.43
C GLU A 318 6.65 -21.09 -10.31
N GLY A 319 5.83 -20.22 -9.71
CA GLY A 319 4.77 -19.49 -10.40
C GLY A 319 5.24 -18.50 -11.48
N TRP A 320 6.54 -18.19 -11.53
CA TRP A 320 7.14 -17.24 -12.47
C TRP A 320 8.10 -17.86 -13.47
N ARG A 321 8.50 -19.12 -13.26
CA ARG A 321 9.34 -19.87 -14.20
C ARG A 321 8.62 -20.05 -15.53
N ARG A 322 9.37 -20.10 -16.64
CA ARG A 322 8.81 -20.31 -17.97
C ARG A 322 8.04 -21.64 -18.02
N GLY A 323 6.83 -21.59 -18.58
CA GLY A 323 5.98 -22.75 -18.81
C GLY A 323 5.39 -22.72 -20.23
N ALA A 324 4.58 -23.72 -20.58
CA ALA A 324 3.98 -23.82 -21.92
C ALA A 324 3.06 -22.64 -22.28
N ASN A 325 2.42 -22.02 -21.28
CA ASN A 325 1.41 -20.97 -21.46
C ASN A 325 1.91 -19.57 -21.06
N ARG A 326 3.15 -19.44 -20.57
CA ARG A 326 3.72 -18.16 -20.15
C ARG A 326 4.54 -17.53 -21.28
N PRO A 327 4.46 -16.21 -21.47
CA PRO A 327 5.19 -15.54 -22.56
C PRO A 327 6.70 -15.63 -22.39
N ASP A 328 7.42 -15.49 -23.51
CA ASP A 328 8.87 -15.32 -23.48
C ASP A 328 9.25 -14.06 -22.68
N GLY A 329 10.32 -14.14 -21.88
CA GLY A 329 10.75 -13.05 -21.03
C GLY A 329 10.05 -12.97 -19.66
N VAL A 330 9.11 -13.86 -19.32
CA VAL A 330 8.41 -13.85 -18.01
C VAL A 330 9.35 -13.88 -16.80
N GLU A 331 10.44 -14.63 -16.87
CA GLU A 331 11.42 -14.70 -15.77
C GLU A 331 12.24 -13.40 -15.67
N LEU A 332 12.49 -12.74 -16.81
CA LEU A 332 13.12 -11.42 -16.82
C LEU A 332 12.15 -10.36 -16.28
N LEU A 333 10.86 -10.44 -16.63
CA LEU A 333 9.84 -9.55 -16.04
C LEU A 333 9.84 -9.69 -14.52
N TYR A 334 9.92 -10.92 -14.01
CA TYR A 334 10.03 -11.15 -12.57
C TYR A 334 11.28 -10.49 -11.99
N ARG A 335 12.48 -10.81 -12.50
CA ARG A 335 13.75 -10.33 -11.93
C ARG A 335 13.97 -8.81 -12.07
N GLU A 336 13.54 -8.23 -13.17
CA GLU A 336 13.81 -6.81 -13.51
C GLU A 336 12.68 -5.87 -13.06
N VAL A 337 11.48 -6.38 -12.81
CA VAL A 337 10.32 -5.56 -12.45
C VAL A 337 9.67 -6.03 -11.15
N VAL A 338 9.16 -7.26 -11.14
CA VAL A 338 8.21 -7.66 -10.09
C VAL A 338 8.92 -7.87 -8.76
N LEU A 339 10.04 -8.61 -8.74
CA LEU A 339 10.88 -8.79 -7.55
C LEU A 339 11.40 -7.44 -6.99
N PRO A 340 12.04 -6.56 -7.78
CA PRO A 340 12.59 -5.34 -7.24
C PRO A 340 11.52 -4.34 -6.79
N HIS A 341 10.34 -4.32 -7.44
CA HIS A 341 9.40 -3.21 -7.27
C HIS A 341 8.06 -3.59 -6.62
N CYS A 342 7.67 -4.86 -6.60
CA CYS A 342 6.33 -5.28 -6.17
C CYS A 342 6.34 -6.32 -5.03
N ILE A 343 7.22 -7.32 -5.09
CA ILE A 343 7.11 -8.55 -4.29
C ILE A 343 7.18 -8.33 -2.79
N GLU A 344 8.09 -7.47 -2.31
CA GLU A 344 8.29 -7.24 -0.88
C GLU A 344 6.96 -6.92 -0.15
N CYS A 345 6.12 -6.05 -0.73
CA CYS A 345 4.82 -5.72 -0.17
C CYS A 345 3.73 -6.73 -0.53
N HIS A 346 3.72 -7.23 -1.77
CA HIS A 346 2.64 -8.09 -2.27
C HIS A 346 2.70 -9.51 -1.70
N ALA A 347 3.88 -10.11 -1.55
CA ALA A 347 4.03 -11.50 -1.08
C ALA A 347 3.45 -11.77 0.32
N ILE A 348 3.39 -10.74 1.17
CA ILE A 348 2.85 -10.82 2.53
C ILE A 348 1.36 -10.43 2.63
N ARG A 349 0.71 -10.22 1.48
CA ARG A 349 -0.74 -10.01 1.36
C ARG A 349 -1.46 -11.32 1.09
N GLY A 350 -2.78 -11.24 1.15
CA GLY A 350 -3.65 -12.33 0.76
C GLY A 350 -4.22 -13.14 1.92
N THR A 351 -5.09 -14.10 1.59
CA THR A 351 -5.79 -14.95 2.56
C THR A 351 -5.85 -16.38 2.08
N ASN A 352 -5.81 -17.33 3.00
CA ASN A 352 -5.90 -18.75 2.72
C ASN A 352 -7.24 -19.13 2.09
N ALA A 353 -8.34 -18.55 2.58
CA ALA A 353 -9.65 -18.77 1.97
C ALA A 353 -9.70 -18.32 0.50
N GLY A 354 -8.98 -17.25 0.17
CA GLY A 354 -8.84 -16.77 -1.21
C GLY A 354 -8.02 -17.72 -2.10
N GLU A 355 -7.05 -18.45 -1.53
CA GLU A 355 -6.20 -19.39 -2.26
C GLU A 355 -6.89 -20.75 -2.44
N LEU A 356 -7.42 -21.32 -1.35
CA LEU A 356 -7.94 -22.69 -1.32
C LEU A 356 -9.33 -22.86 -1.94
N TYR A 357 -10.17 -21.83 -1.82
CA TYR A 357 -11.60 -21.95 -2.13
C TYR A 357 -12.03 -21.11 -3.34
N ALA A 358 -11.14 -20.95 -4.33
CA ALA A 358 -11.42 -20.21 -5.56
C ALA A 358 -11.74 -21.12 -6.77
N PRO A 359 -12.94 -21.70 -6.89
CA PRO A 359 -13.26 -22.61 -8.01
C PRO A 359 -13.74 -21.91 -9.30
N ALA A 360 -13.79 -20.57 -9.40
CA ALA A 360 -14.52 -19.92 -10.51
C ALA A 360 -13.64 -19.30 -11.63
N ALA A 361 -12.47 -18.74 -11.31
CA ALA A 361 -11.62 -18.09 -12.31
C ALA A 361 -10.25 -18.77 -12.38
N VAL A 362 -10.05 -19.54 -13.44
CA VAL A 362 -8.79 -20.24 -13.72
C VAL A 362 -8.28 -19.73 -15.07
N VAL A 363 -7.03 -19.25 -15.10
CA VAL A 363 -6.34 -18.88 -16.33
C VAL A 363 -5.18 -19.85 -16.50
N ASP A 364 -5.15 -20.57 -17.62
CA ASP A 364 -4.08 -21.52 -17.96
C ASP A 364 -3.82 -22.58 -16.88
N GLY A 365 -4.86 -22.98 -16.15
CA GLY A 365 -4.78 -23.96 -15.06
C GLY A 365 -4.43 -23.37 -13.70
N VAL A 366 -4.21 -22.05 -13.60
CA VAL A 366 -3.90 -21.34 -12.36
C VAL A 366 -5.15 -20.63 -11.81
N PRO A 367 -5.59 -20.95 -10.58
CA PRO A 367 -6.63 -20.20 -9.89
C PRO A 367 -6.21 -18.75 -9.64
N LEU A 368 -7.10 -17.81 -9.95
CA LEU A 368 -6.88 -16.37 -9.71
C LEU A 368 -7.32 -15.90 -8.33
N GLY A 369 -7.76 -16.83 -7.49
CA GLY A 369 -7.94 -16.56 -6.07
C GLY A 369 -6.65 -16.02 -5.45
N ASN A 370 -6.79 -15.07 -4.53
CA ASN A 370 -5.65 -14.49 -3.81
C ASN A 370 -4.57 -13.83 -4.70
N ALA A 371 -4.93 -13.42 -5.93
CA ALA A 371 -3.99 -12.90 -6.93
C ALA A 371 -3.15 -11.70 -6.45
N ILE A 372 -3.60 -10.98 -5.42
CA ILE A 372 -2.90 -9.82 -4.85
C ILE A 372 -1.48 -10.12 -4.37
N ASN A 373 -1.16 -11.39 -4.09
CA ASN A 373 0.19 -11.77 -3.67
C ASN A 373 1.19 -11.90 -4.82
N PHE A 374 0.71 -11.85 -6.07
CA PHE A 374 1.51 -12.02 -7.29
C PHE A 374 2.35 -13.30 -7.30
N SER A 375 1.84 -14.40 -6.72
CA SER A 375 2.59 -15.66 -6.63
C SER A 375 2.86 -16.32 -7.99
N SER A 376 2.21 -15.87 -9.06
CA SER A 376 2.46 -16.34 -10.43
C SER A 376 2.22 -15.26 -11.47
N TYR A 377 2.71 -15.50 -12.69
CA TYR A 377 2.45 -14.62 -13.84
C TYR A 377 0.95 -14.40 -14.09
N GLU A 378 0.15 -15.47 -14.01
CA GLU A 378 -1.30 -15.42 -14.26
C GLU A 378 -2.03 -14.56 -13.23
N LYS A 379 -1.65 -14.69 -11.95
CA LYS A 379 -2.16 -13.85 -10.87
C LYS A 379 -1.77 -12.39 -11.06
N PHE A 380 -0.51 -12.12 -11.42
CA PHE A 380 -0.03 -10.77 -11.69
C PHE A 380 -0.76 -10.12 -12.87
N ILE A 381 -0.78 -10.77 -14.03
CA ILE A 381 -1.35 -10.19 -15.24
C ILE A 381 -2.89 -10.11 -15.19
N SER A 382 -3.54 -10.84 -14.29
CA SER A 382 -4.97 -10.65 -14.03
C SER A 382 -5.30 -9.21 -13.58
N TYR A 383 -4.33 -8.50 -12.98
CA TYR A 383 -4.46 -7.09 -12.61
C TYR A 383 -4.06 -6.12 -13.72
N ASN A 384 -4.02 -6.53 -15.00
CA ASN A 384 -3.61 -5.70 -16.14
C ASN A 384 -4.09 -4.24 -16.06
N ASP A 385 -5.40 -4.03 -15.96
CA ASP A 385 -6.00 -2.70 -15.98
C ASP A 385 -5.68 -1.91 -14.69
N GLU A 386 -5.65 -2.58 -13.54
CA GLU A 386 -5.26 -1.98 -12.27
C GLU A 386 -3.77 -1.61 -12.23
N ILE A 387 -2.90 -2.37 -12.91
CA ILE A 387 -1.48 -2.04 -13.06
C ILE A 387 -1.34 -0.79 -13.93
N ILE A 388 -2.02 -0.72 -15.08
CA ILE A 388 -2.03 0.47 -15.93
C ILE A 388 -2.50 1.68 -15.12
N ASP A 389 -3.63 1.56 -14.43
CA ASP A 389 -4.20 2.66 -13.65
C ASP A 389 -3.28 3.09 -12.49
N ARG A 390 -2.92 2.17 -11.60
CA ARG A 390 -2.19 2.51 -10.35
C ARG A 390 -0.73 2.87 -10.56
N VAL A 391 -0.04 2.18 -11.48
CA VAL A 391 1.38 2.42 -11.74
C VAL A 391 1.56 3.59 -12.71
N TYR A 392 0.89 3.57 -13.87
CA TYR A 392 1.17 4.50 -14.97
C TYR A 392 0.30 5.76 -14.97
N ARG A 393 -0.90 5.74 -14.38
CA ARG A 393 -1.76 6.93 -14.32
C ARG A 393 -1.65 7.64 -12.97
N ARG A 394 -1.88 6.92 -11.89
CA ARG A 394 -2.04 7.48 -10.55
C ARG A 394 -0.73 7.77 -9.81
N ALA A 395 0.36 7.12 -10.21
CA ALA A 395 1.61 7.09 -9.43
C ALA A 395 1.46 6.62 -7.98
N ASN A 396 0.48 5.74 -7.73
CA ASN A 396 0.26 5.16 -6.41
C ASN A 396 1.22 3.99 -6.14
N MET A 397 1.82 3.41 -7.20
CA MET A 397 2.66 2.24 -7.10
C MET A 397 3.99 2.44 -7.85
N PRO A 398 5.10 1.89 -7.33
CA PRO A 398 5.24 1.27 -6.00
C PRO A 398 5.02 2.25 -4.83
N LEU A 399 4.47 1.78 -3.71
CA LEU A 399 4.11 2.61 -2.53
C LEU A 399 5.30 3.11 -1.69
N SER A 400 6.52 2.71 -2.04
CA SER A 400 7.76 3.22 -1.44
C SER A 400 8.35 4.33 -2.30
N LEU A 401 8.81 5.40 -1.67
CA LEU A 401 9.38 6.57 -2.33
C LEU A 401 10.59 6.22 -3.20
N LEU A 402 11.63 5.60 -2.64
CA LEU A 402 12.83 5.30 -3.43
C LEU A 402 12.56 4.23 -4.48
N ASN A 403 11.73 3.25 -4.16
CA ASN A 403 11.32 2.23 -5.11
C ASN A 403 10.61 2.86 -6.33
N TYR A 404 9.68 3.79 -6.07
CA TYR A 404 9.02 4.57 -7.10
C TYR A 404 10.00 5.39 -7.93
N THR A 405 10.91 6.14 -7.27
CA THR A 405 11.94 6.91 -7.95
C THR A 405 12.85 6.01 -8.80
N ALA A 406 13.25 4.85 -8.30
CA ALA A 406 14.10 3.90 -9.01
C ALA A 406 13.40 3.30 -10.23
N PHE A 407 12.17 2.83 -10.08
CA PHE A 407 11.36 2.31 -11.19
C PHE A 407 11.21 3.34 -12.31
N TRP A 408 10.89 4.59 -11.96
CA TRP A 408 10.67 5.68 -12.92
C TRP A 408 11.95 6.42 -13.36
N ARG A 409 13.13 6.06 -12.83
CA ARG A 409 14.41 6.72 -13.15
C ARG A 409 14.77 6.61 -14.63
N ASN A 410 14.48 5.45 -15.23
CA ASN A 410 14.66 5.19 -16.64
C ASN A 410 13.34 4.68 -17.23
N PRO A 411 12.46 5.57 -17.74
CA PRO A 411 11.18 5.17 -18.33
C PRO A 411 11.32 4.14 -19.45
N SER A 412 12.44 4.16 -20.20
CA SER A 412 12.73 3.17 -21.25
C SER A 412 13.20 1.80 -20.74
N GLY A 413 13.44 1.67 -19.42
CA GLY A 413 13.86 0.43 -18.75
C GLY A 413 12.68 -0.34 -18.16
N PRO A 414 12.64 -0.58 -16.82
CA PRO A 414 11.57 -1.34 -16.17
C PRO A 414 10.14 -0.91 -16.52
N PRO A 415 9.80 0.40 -16.63
CA PRO A 415 8.44 0.81 -16.99
C PRO A 415 8.03 0.42 -18.41
N THR A 416 8.87 0.64 -19.42
CA THR A 416 8.60 0.16 -20.78
C THR A 416 8.57 -1.37 -20.85
N PHE A 417 9.44 -2.05 -20.10
CA PHE A 417 9.46 -3.50 -20.11
C PHE A 417 8.18 -4.09 -19.51
N LEU A 418 7.71 -3.59 -18.38
CA LEU A 418 6.40 -3.97 -17.82
C LEU A 418 5.26 -3.67 -18.80
N ALA A 419 5.24 -2.47 -19.40
CA ALA A 419 4.20 -2.06 -20.35
C ALA A 419 4.06 -3.03 -21.54
N SER A 420 5.16 -3.68 -21.95
CA SER A 420 5.15 -4.66 -23.05
C SER A 420 4.36 -5.94 -22.76
N PHE A 421 4.10 -6.23 -21.48
CA PHE A 421 3.26 -7.36 -21.06
C PHE A 421 1.80 -6.96 -20.84
N LEU A 422 1.49 -5.66 -20.77
CA LEU A 422 0.16 -5.17 -20.45
C LEU A 422 -0.68 -5.02 -21.72
N ALA A 423 -1.74 -5.82 -21.83
CA ALA A 423 -2.68 -5.76 -22.94
C ALA A 423 -3.41 -4.41 -22.95
N GLY A 424 -3.51 -3.80 -24.13
CA GLY A 424 -4.21 -2.53 -24.30
C GLY A 424 -3.49 -1.30 -23.74
N PHE A 425 -2.19 -1.40 -23.42
CA PHE A 425 -1.40 -0.29 -22.89
C PHE A 425 -1.41 0.93 -23.83
N ASP A 426 -1.74 2.10 -23.28
CA ASP A 426 -1.97 3.35 -24.03
C ASP A 426 -1.32 4.58 -23.39
N VAL A 427 -0.53 4.43 -22.32
CA VAL A 427 0.11 5.55 -21.60
C VAL A 427 1.42 5.95 -22.27
N LEU A 428 1.30 6.47 -23.49
CA LEU A 428 2.41 6.79 -24.39
C LEU A 428 2.43 8.28 -24.78
N ASP A 429 3.63 8.80 -25.06
CA ASP A 429 3.78 10.11 -25.70
C ASP A 429 3.56 10.03 -27.22
N GLN A 430 3.66 11.17 -27.91
CA GLN A 430 3.52 11.24 -29.38
C GLN A 430 4.61 10.44 -30.12
N GLY A 431 5.74 10.15 -29.47
CA GLY A 431 6.82 9.34 -29.99
C GLY A 431 6.66 7.84 -29.71
N GLY A 432 5.60 7.43 -29.00
CA GLY A 432 5.37 6.04 -28.61
C GLY A 432 6.18 5.58 -27.40
N ASN A 433 6.72 6.50 -26.61
CA ASN A 433 7.46 6.16 -25.38
C ASN A 433 6.54 6.18 -24.16
N VAL A 434 6.79 5.30 -23.20
CA VAL A 434 6.11 5.30 -21.90
C VAL A 434 6.32 6.62 -21.18
N VAL A 435 5.21 7.18 -20.69
CA VAL A 435 5.20 8.45 -19.97
C VAL A 435 5.20 8.21 -18.47
N ARG A 436 6.07 8.92 -17.74
CA ARG A 436 6.02 8.96 -16.27
C ARG A 436 4.73 9.65 -15.81
N PRO A 437 4.05 9.13 -14.77
CA PRO A 437 2.93 9.83 -14.15
C PRO A 437 3.29 11.27 -13.73
N GLY A 438 2.29 12.15 -13.67
CA GLY A 438 2.50 13.57 -13.37
C GLY A 438 1.41 14.48 -13.95
N ARG A 439 0.66 13.97 -14.94
CA ARG A 439 -0.56 14.61 -15.46
C ARG A 439 -1.72 14.41 -14.48
N PRO A 440 -2.68 15.36 -14.45
CA PRO A 440 -3.87 15.21 -13.62
C PRO A 440 -4.64 13.94 -14.00
N VAL A 441 -5.17 13.25 -12.99
CA VAL A 441 -6.05 12.09 -13.16
C VAL A 441 -7.45 12.49 -12.68
N PRO A 442 -8.33 12.97 -13.59
CA PRO A 442 -9.69 13.32 -13.22
C PRO A 442 -10.47 12.06 -12.87
N LEU A 443 -11.04 12.03 -11.67
CA LEU A 443 -11.91 10.95 -11.19
C LEU A 443 -13.35 11.46 -11.09
N GLY A 444 -14.02 11.57 -12.25
CA GLY A 444 -15.41 12.05 -12.33
C GLY A 444 -16.47 11.12 -11.74
N GLY A 445 -16.08 9.90 -11.37
CA GLY A 445 -16.97 8.86 -10.84
C GLY A 445 -17.48 7.88 -11.89
N ALA A 446 -18.19 6.84 -11.45
CA ALA A 446 -18.78 5.84 -12.33
C ALA A 446 -20.21 6.20 -12.77
N ASP A 447 -20.58 5.71 -13.95
CA ASP A 447 -21.93 5.78 -14.49
C ASP A 447 -22.96 5.24 -13.50
N ARG A 448 -24.02 6.00 -13.26
CA ARG A 448 -25.08 5.57 -12.33
C ARG A 448 -26.43 6.24 -12.59
N THR A 449 -27.48 5.61 -12.08
CA THR A 449 -28.83 6.17 -12.07
C THR A 449 -29.02 7.01 -10.81
N VAL A 450 -29.60 8.20 -10.93
CA VAL A 450 -29.77 9.18 -9.85
C VAL A 450 -31.12 9.90 -9.96
N THR A 451 -31.54 10.56 -8.89
CA THR A 451 -32.58 11.61 -8.93
C THR A 451 -31.94 12.98 -9.18
N SER A 452 -32.74 13.99 -9.53
CA SER A 452 -32.28 15.38 -9.60
C SER A 452 -32.74 16.16 -8.36
N PRO A 453 -31.87 16.99 -7.73
CA PRO A 453 -30.47 17.26 -8.09
C PRO A 453 -29.50 16.12 -7.74
N ALA A 454 -28.45 15.96 -8.54
CA ALA A 454 -27.43 14.93 -8.35
C ALA A 454 -26.05 15.54 -8.06
N VAL A 455 -25.43 15.15 -6.95
CA VAL A 455 -24.05 15.56 -6.60
C VAL A 455 -23.04 14.67 -7.31
N GLN A 456 -22.02 15.29 -7.90
CA GLN A 456 -20.80 14.60 -8.33
C GLN A 456 -19.60 15.13 -7.56
N ASP A 457 -18.87 14.20 -6.97
CA ASP A 457 -17.68 14.46 -6.17
C ASP A 457 -16.48 13.82 -6.86
N ALA A 458 -15.54 14.66 -7.26
CA ALA A 458 -14.26 14.32 -7.85
C ALA A 458 -13.08 14.80 -6.99
N SER A 459 -13.30 15.02 -5.68
CA SER A 459 -12.25 15.37 -4.71
C SER A 459 -11.13 14.34 -4.63
N ALA A 460 -11.39 13.09 -5.01
CA ALA A 460 -10.38 12.04 -5.14
C ALA A 460 -9.46 12.20 -6.37
N SER A 461 -9.72 13.14 -7.28
CA SER A 461 -8.88 13.36 -8.47
C SER A 461 -7.45 13.65 -8.06
N LEU A 462 -6.51 13.01 -8.74
CA LEU A 462 -5.09 13.06 -8.38
C LEU A 462 -4.37 14.12 -9.22
N LEU A 463 -3.34 14.73 -8.64
CA LEU A 463 -2.44 15.67 -9.34
C LEU A 463 -3.19 16.82 -10.04
N ALA A 464 -4.33 17.25 -9.50
CA ALA A 464 -5.20 18.27 -10.08
C ALA A 464 -5.16 19.58 -9.27
N ASP A 465 -4.80 20.69 -9.93
CA ASP A 465 -4.79 22.03 -9.31
C ASP A 465 -6.09 22.79 -9.58
N SER A 466 -6.82 22.41 -10.64
CA SER A 466 -8.09 23.04 -11.00
C SER A 466 -9.06 22.06 -11.66
N PHE A 467 -10.35 22.39 -11.57
CA PHE A 467 -11.47 21.58 -12.01
C PHE A 467 -12.39 22.40 -12.92
N SER A 468 -12.97 21.75 -13.92
CA SER A 468 -14.01 22.34 -14.77
C SER A 468 -14.97 21.25 -15.24
N TRP A 469 -16.24 21.40 -14.91
CA TRP A 469 -17.32 20.51 -15.29
C TRP A 469 -18.15 21.11 -16.42
N ALA A 470 -18.51 20.29 -17.39
CA ALA A 470 -19.45 20.64 -18.45
C ALA A 470 -20.48 19.54 -18.66
N ILE A 471 -21.69 19.92 -19.08
CA ILE A 471 -22.68 18.98 -19.60
C ILE A 471 -22.36 18.83 -21.09
N SER A 472 -21.77 17.70 -21.48
CA SER A 472 -21.43 17.40 -22.88
C SER A 472 -22.64 16.89 -23.65
N GLU A 473 -23.51 16.13 -22.99
CA GLU A 473 -24.76 15.65 -23.57
C GLU A 473 -25.94 15.78 -22.58
N SER A 474 -27.13 16.10 -23.12
CA SER A 474 -28.39 16.15 -22.36
C SER A 474 -29.58 15.78 -23.25
N PRO A 475 -30.72 15.36 -22.66
CA PRO A 475 -31.94 15.09 -23.41
C PRO A 475 -32.45 16.32 -24.17
N VAL A 476 -33.06 16.09 -25.33
CA VAL A 476 -33.58 17.17 -26.19
C VAL A 476 -34.63 17.98 -25.43
N GLY A 477 -34.39 19.28 -25.29
CA GLY A 477 -35.31 20.22 -24.63
C GLY A 477 -35.16 20.31 -23.12
N ALA A 478 -34.29 19.51 -22.50
CA ALA A 478 -34.04 19.56 -21.07
C ALA A 478 -33.50 20.94 -20.64
N GLN A 479 -33.98 21.44 -19.49
CA GLN A 479 -33.34 22.54 -18.80
C GLN A 479 -32.40 21.94 -17.76
N SER A 480 -31.09 22.09 -17.96
CA SER A 480 -30.06 21.53 -17.08
C SER A 480 -29.00 22.56 -16.73
N SER A 481 -28.45 22.44 -15.52
CA SER A 481 -27.40 23.34 -15.03
C SER A 481 -26.48 22.63 -14.05
N LEU A 482 -25.24 23.14 -13.97
CA LEU A 482 -24.25 22.71 -12.99
C LEU A 482 -24.01 23.85 -11.98
N ALA A 483 -24.23 23.56 -10.70
CA ALA A 483 -23.75 24.41 -9.61
C ALA A 483 -22.31 24.01 -9.26
N ASN A 484 -21.46 24.99 -8.95
CA ASN A 484 -20.05 24.78 -8.58
C ASN A 484 -19.22 24.07 -9.67
N ALA A 485 -19.45 24.39 -10.95
CA ALA A 485 -18.77 23.72 -12.07
C ALA A 485 -17.23 23.85 -12.07
N ALA A 486 -16.64 24.78 -11.32
CA ALA A 486 -15.18 24.92 -11.18
C ALA A 486 -14.61 24.32 -9.88
N SER A 487 -15.42 23.55 -9.15
CA SER A 487 -15.07 22.91 -7.87
C SER A 487 -14.83 21.41 -8.06
N PRO A 488 -14.06 20.75 -7.17
CA PRO A 488 -14.02 19.28 -7.11
C PRO A 488 -15.40 18.64 -6.90
N VAL A 489 -16.35 19.37 -6.28
CA VAL A 489 -17.74 18.93 -6.11
C VAL A 489 -18.69 19.81 -6.89
N THR A 490 -19.49 19.21 -7.78
CA THR A 490 -20.50 19.87 -8.62
C THR A 490 -21.89 19.26 -8.38
N THR A 491 -22.94 19.98 -8.77
CA THR A 491 -24.32 19.48 -8.68
C THR A 491 -25.07 19.69 -9.97
N LEU A 492 -25.53 18.59 -10.59
CA LEU A 492 -26.42 18.60 -11.74
C LEU A 492 -27.86 18.80 -11.26
N SER A 493 -28.52 19.84 -11.77
CA SER A 493 -29.96 20.05 -11.62
C SER A 493 -30.63 20.03 -12.98
N THR A 494 -31.74 19.31 -13.12
CA THR A 494 -32.50 19.24 -14.37
C THR A 494 -33.97 18.92 -14.15
N ASP A 495 -34.81 19.27 -15.13
CA ASP A 495 -36.25 19.05 -15.14
C ASP A 495 -36.71 17.82 -15.94
N THR A 496 -35.79 17.14 -16.63
CA THR A 496 -36.12 16.09 -17.59
C THR A 496 -35.35 14.81 -17.27
N ASP A 497 -36.07 13.69 -17.15
CA ASP A 497 -35.48 12.35 -17.02
C ASP A 497 -34.74 11.95 -18.31
N GLY A 498 -33.61 11.26 -18.17
CA GLY A 498 -32.79 10.82 -19.31
C GLY A 498 -31.30 10.76 -18.98
N GLN A 499 -30.50 10.50 -20.01
CA GLN A 499 -29.04 10.43 -19.88
C GLN A 499 -28.41 11.83 -20.01
N TYR A 500 -27.51 12.13 -19.09
CA TYR A 500 -26.65 13.30 -19.10
C TYR A 500 -25.21 12.83 -19.05
N VAL A 501 -24.38 13.27 -19.99
CA VAL A 501 -22.93 13.04 -19.93
C VAL A 501 -22.30 14.29 -19.36
N LEU A 502 -21.58 14.12 -18.24
CA LEU A 502 -20.79 15.17 -17.62
C LEU A 502 -19.33 14.93 -17.93
N THR A 503 -18.64 15.93 -18.47
CA THR A 503 -17.19 15.91 -18.67
C THR A 503 -16.53 16.69 -17.54
N LEU A 504 -15.67 16.04 -16.77
CA LEU A 504 -14.73 16.67 -15.85
C LEU A 504 -13.40 16.90 -16.57
N SER A 505 -12.95 18.14 -16.62
CA SER A 505 -11.58 18.51 -16.99
C SER A 505 -10.79 18.87 -15.75
N ALA A 506 -9.65 18.23 -15.56
CA ALA A 506 -8.68 18.58 -14.51
C ALA A 506 -7.39 19.08 -15.15
N SER A 507 -6.74 20.07 -14.53
CA SER A 507 -5.46 20.60 -15.01
C SER A 507 -4.47 20.91 -13.90
N ASN A 508 -3.19 20.82 -14.24
CA ASN A 508 -2.05 21.25 -13.44
C ASN A 508 -0.96 21.85 -14.37
N ALA A 509 0.21 22.17 -13.83
CA ALA A 509 1.33 22.72 -14.61
C ALA A 509 1.83 21.79 -15.74
N MET A 510 1.61 20.48 -15.63
CA MET A 510 2.04 19.46 -16.60
C MET A 510 1.02 19.23 -17.73
N GLY A 511 -0.21 19.74 -17.60
CA GLY A 511 -1.22 19.71 -18.65
C GLY A 511 -2.63 19.50 -18.12
N SER A 512 -3.51 19.01 -19.00
CA SER A 512 -4.91 18.71 -18.68
C SER A 512 -5.27 17.29 -19.11
N ALA A 513 -6.25 16.72 -18.42
CA ALA A 513 -6.91 15.47 -18.78
C ALA A 513 -8.40 15.59 -18.48
N SER A 514 -9.19 14.71 -19.08
CA SER A 514 -10.63 14.67 -18.86
C SER A 514 -11.15 13.27 -18.58
N SER A 515 -12.20 13.18 -17.80
CA SER A 515 -13.01 11.97 -17.60
C SER A 515 -14.47 12.28 -17.87
N GLU A 516 -15.23 11.31 -18.34
CA GLU A 516 -16.67 11.42 -18.52
C GLU A 516 -17.41 10.52 -17.55
N VAL A 517 -18.58 10.98 -17.09
CA VAL A 517 -19.51 10.19 -16.31
C VAL A 517 -20.91 10.35 -16.87
N THR A 518 -21.61 9.23 -17.06
CA THR A 518 -23.00 9.23 -17.51
C THR A 518 -23.94 9.09 -16.32
N LEU A 519 -24.79 10.10 -16.13
CA LEU A 519 -25.86 10.09 -15.14
C LEU A 519 -27.19 9.85 -15.85
N THR A 520 -27.84 8.73 -15.52
CA THR A 520 -29.23 8.51 -15.91
C THR A 520 -30.12 9.13 -14.82
N VAL A 521 -30.72 10.28 -15.11
CA VAL A 521 -31.69 10.92 -14.21
C VAL A 521 -33.03 10.22 -14.37
N ASP A 522 -33.57 9.71 -13.26
CA ASP A 522 -34.88 9.07 -13.17
C ASP A 522 -35.61 9.57 -11.92
N SER A 523 -36.57 10.45 -12.11
CA SER A 523 -37.41 11.03 -11.05
C SER A 523 -38.26 9.98 -10.31
N MET A 524 -38.47 8.81 -10.92
CA MET A 524 -39.21 7.68 -10.35
C MET A 524 -38.30 6.65 -9.67
N LEU A 525 -36.98 6.86 -9.64
CA LEU A 525 -36.05 5.99 -8.94
C LEU A 525 -36.43 5.90 -7.45
N ARG A 526 -36.72 4.69 -6.96
CA ARG A 526 -37.07 4.44 -5.56
C ARG A 526 -36.29 3.23 -5.00
N PRO A 527 -35.76 3.33 -3.76
CA PRO A 527 -35.59 4.58 -2.99
C PRO A 527 -34.70 5.58 -3.74
N ALA A 528 -34.85 6.88 -3.44
CA ALA A 528 -33.94 7.87 -3.99
C ALA A 528 -32.52 7.64 -3.42
N PRO A 529 -31.43 8.00 -4.14
CA PRO A 529 -30.06 7.80 -3.68
C PRO A 529 -29.79 8.30 -2.24
N GLU A 530 -30.34 9.46 -1.89
CA GLU A 530 -30.22 10.10 -0.57
C GLU A 530 -31.04 9.41 0.54
N GLU A 531 -31.99 8.54 0.17
CA GLU A 531 -32.82 7.77 1.10
C GLU A 531 -32.24 6.38 1.40
N LEU A 532 -31.21 5.94 0.65
CA LEU A 532 -30.61 4.63 0.81
C LEU A 532 -29.97 4.45 2.19
N THR A 533 -30.28 3.34 2.85
CA THR A 533 -29.67 2.98 4.14
C THR A 533 -29.15 1.56 4.13
N PHE A 534 -28.17 1.28 4.99
CA PHE A 534 -27.65 -0.07 5.14
C PHE A 534 -28.77 -1.07 5.50
N ALA A 535 -29.54 -0.76 6.55
CA ALA A 535 -30.50 -1.67 7.14
C ALA A 535 -31.66 -2.05 6.20
N ALA A 536 -32.15 -1.09 5.42
CA ALA A 536 -33.28 -1.33 4.52
C ALA A 536 -32.85 -1.90 3.16
N ASP A 537 -31.79 -1.33 2.57
CA ASP A 537 -31.52 -1.52 1.13
C ASP A 537 -30.28 -2.39 0.90
N ILE A 538 -29.17 -2.06 1.55
CA ILE A 538 -27.88 -2.68 1.26
C ILE A 538 -27.81 -4.11 1.79
N ARG A 539 -28.35 -4.35 2.98
CA ARG A 539 -28.50 -5.69 3.54
C ARG A 539 -29.24 -6.62 2.58
N THR A 540 -30.30 -6.11 1.95
CA THR A 540 -31.07 -6.85 0.93
C THR A 540 -30.21 -7.16 -0.29
N VAL A 541 -29.41 -6.21 -0.78
CA VAL A 541 -28.47 -6.44 -1.90
C VAL A 541 -27.43 -7.51 -1.58
N LEU A 542 -26.91 -7.55 -0.35
CA LEU A 542 -25.94 -8.56 0.09
C LEU A 542 -26.55 -9.97 0.17
N ALA A 543 -27.82 -10.05 0.58
CA ALA A 543 -28.57 -11.30 0.72
C ALA A 543 -29.16 -11.81 -0.61
N ASP A 544 -29.40 -10.93 -1.59
CA ASP A 544 -30.12 -11.23 -2.83
C ASP A 544 -29.32 -12.16 -3.78
N PRO A 545 -29.86 -13.34 -4.15
CA PRO A 545 -29.23 -14.28 -5.07
C PRO A 545 -29.49 -13.96 -6.55
N GLY A 546 -29.84 -12.74 -6.96
CA GLY A 546 -30.32 -12.42 -8.32
C GLY A 546 -29.43 -12.78 -9.53
N SER A 547 -28.29 -13.46 -9.33
CA SER A 547 -27.43 -14.09 -10.35
C SER A 547 -27.18 -15.60 -10.14
N GLY A 548 -27.85 -16.23 -9.18
CA GLY A 548 -27.64 -17.62 -8.76
C GLY A 548 -26.68 -17.81 -7.57
N ARG A 549 -25.93 -16.77 -7.15
CA ARG A 549 -25.10 -16.73 -5.93
C ARG A 549 -25.14 -15.34 -5.29
N SER A 550 -25.54 -15.26 -4.01
CA SER A 550 -25.50 -14.01 -3.21
C SER A 550 -24.17 -13.89 -2.44
N CYS A 551 -23.87 -12.70 -1.91
CA CYS A 551 -22.70 -12.52 -1.04
C CYS A 551 -22.80 -13.46 0.18
N VAL A 552 -23.98 -13.52 0.81
CA VAL A 552 -24.27 -14.39 1.97
C VAL A 552 -24.09 -15.88 1.66
N SER A 553 -24.24 -16.32 0.41
CA SER A 553 -24.05 -17.72 0.03
C SER A 553 -22.61 -18.23 0.28
N CYS A 554 -21.62 -17.34 0.24
CA CYS A 554 -20.21 -17.66 0.54
C CYS A 554 -19.71 -16.99 1.83
N HIS A 555 -20.27 -15.84 2.20
CA HIS A 555 -19.87 -15.04 3.36
C HIS A 555 -20.85 -15.22 4.53
N ARG A 556 -20.92 -16.42 5.10
CA ARG A 556 -21.66 -16.69 6.35
C ARG A 556 -20.93 -17.74 7.22
N PRO A 557 -21.08 -17.74 8.55
CA PRO A 557 -20.49 -18.75 9.42
C PRO A 557 -20.95 -20.17 9.08
N GLY A 558 -20.09 -21.16 9.33
CA GLY A 558 -20.43 -22.59 9.23
C GLY A 558 -20.61 -23.12 7.80
N MET A 559 -20.18 -22.37 6.78
CA MET A 559 -20.13 -22.83 5.39
C MET A 559 -18.83 -23.58 5.05
N GLU A 560 -18.77 -24.17 3.85
CA GLU A 560 -17.60 -24.88 3.31
C GLU A 560 -16.32 -24.02 3.16
N PHE A 561 -16.40 -22.72 3.45
CA PHE A 561 -15.32 -21.75 3.27
C PHE A 561 -14.91 -21.12 4.62
N PRO A 562 -14.15 -21.84 5.48
CA PRO A 562 -13.63 -21.29 6.73
C PRO A 562 -12.67 -20.12 6.49
N GLY A 563 -12.51 -19.27 7.52
CA GLY A 563 -11.53 -18.18 7.50
C GLY A 563 -11.85 -17.00 6.57
N MET A 564 -13.09 -16.89 6.10
CA MET A 564 -13.54 -15.75 5.29
C MET A 564 -13.37 -14.43 6.03
N ALA A 565 -12.87 -13.41 5.33
CA ALA A 565 -12.54 -12.11 5.92
C ALA A 565 -13.76 -11.28 6.37
N VAL A 566 -14.98 -11.72 6.04
CA VAL A 566 -16.25 -11.13 6.49
C VAL A 566 -17.39 -12.09 6.32
N PHE A 567 -18.36 -11.91 7.20
CA PHE A 567 -19.66 -12.53 7.12
C PHE A 567 -20.73 -11.45 6.91
N PHE A 568 -21.51 -11.62 5.84
CA PHE A 568 -22.55 -10.67 5.42
C PHE A 568 -23.96 -11.08 5.89
N ASP A 569 -24.08 -12.15 6.66
CA ASP A 569 -25.37 -12.64 7.12
C ASP A 569 -25.89 -11.88 8.34
N ASP A 570 -27.22 -11.89 8.51
CA ASP A 570 -27.91 -11.14 9.56
C ASP A 570 -27.59 -11.61 10.99
N THR A 571 -26.97 -12.79 11.17
CA THR A 571 -26.57 -13.24 12.51
C THR A 571 -25.30 -12.57 13.00
N ASN A 572 -24.58 -11.85 12.13
CA ASN A 572 -23.42 -11.06 12.48
C ASN A 572 -23.84 -9.76 13.21
N PRO A 573 -23.60 -9.62 14.53
CA PRO A 573 -23.98 -8.41 15.27
C PRO A 573 -23.14 -7.18 14.87
N GLY A 574 -22.00 -7.38 14.20
CA GLY A 574 -21.13 -6.31 13.67
C GLY A 574 -21.34 -6.02 12.19
N LEU A 575 -22.39 -6.55 11.56
CA LEU A 575 -22.54 -6.59 10.10
C LEU A 575 -22.33 -5.23 9.41
N TYR A 576 -22.99 -4.17 9.88
CA TYR A 576 -22.84 -2.84 9.27
C TYR A 576 -21.40 -2.35 9.30
N ARG A 577 -20.72 -2.51 10.45
CA ARG A 577 -19.31 -2.13 10.61
C ARG A 577 -18.43 -2.93 9.66
N ASP A 578 -18.61 -4.25 9.60
CA ASP A 578 -17.81 -5.11 8.71
C ASP A 578 -18.02 -4.76 7.23
N VAL A 579 -19.21 -4.29 6.85
CA VAL A 579 -19.48 -3.75 5.51
C VAL A 579 -18.75 -2.42 5.31
N LEU A 580 -18.84 -1.49 6.26
CA LEU A 580 -18.13 -0.20 6.21
C LEU A 580 -16.61 -0.35 6.09
N GLU A 581 -16.00 -1.35 6.74
CA GLU A 581 -14.56 -1.63 6.60
C GLU A 581 -14.12 -1.88 5.14
N ARG A 582 -15.06 -2.15 4.24
CA ARG A 582 -14.84 -2.41 2.80
C ARG A 582 -15.23 -1.24 1.90
N VAL A 583 -15.72 -0.17 2.49
CA VAL A 583 -16.13 1.05 1.81
C VAL A 583 -14.97 2.04 1.81
N ASN A 584 -14.73 2.69 0.67
CA ASN A 584 -13.86 3.85 0.56
C ASN A 584 -14.76 5.08 0.33
N LEU A 585 -14.84 5.97 1.32
CA LEU A 585 -15.70 7.15 1.24
C LEU A 585 -15.09 8.30 0.44
N ILE A 586 -13.77 8.29 0.23
CA ILE A 586 -13.07 9.28 -0.59
C ILE A 586 -13.19 8.90 -2.06
N GLU A 587 -12.94 7.63 -2.38
CA GLU A 587 -13.06 7.09 -3.73
C GLU A 587 -14.05 5.89 -3.74
N PRO A 588 -15.37 6.17 -3.76
CA PRO A 588 -16.43 5.16 -3.69
C PRO A 588 -16.25 3.97 -4.64
N GLU A 589 -15.87 4.22 -5.89
CA GLU A 589 -15.64 3.21 -6.91
C GLU A 589 -14.54 2.20 -6.55
N ASN A 590 -13.57 2.61 -5.74
CA ASN A 590 -12.43 1.81 -5.30
C ASN A 590 -12.71 1.07 -3.99
N SER A 591 -13.97 1.09 -3.51
CA SER A 591 -14.40 0.27 -2.38
C SER A 591 -14.23 -1.21 -2.68
N LEU A 592 -13.60 -1.98 -1.77
CA LEU A 592 -13.48 -3.44 -1.89
C LEU A 592 -14.85 -4.14 -1.99
N LEU A 593 -15.89 -3.52 -1.42
CA LEU A 593 -17.28 -3.97 -1.55
C LEU A 593 -17.78 -3.95 -3.00
N LEU A 594 -17.22 -3.07 -3.84
CA LEU A 594 -17.57 -2.94 -5.24
C LEU A 594 -16.57 -3.67 -6.15
N THR A 595 -15.26 -3.44 -5.95
CA THR A 595 -14.23 -3.91 -6.88
C THR A 595 -14.05 -5.42 -6.87
N LYS A 596 -13.95 -6.02 -5.67
CA LYS A 596 -13.76 -7.47 -5.53
C LYS A 596 -14.86 -8.26 -6.24
N PRO A 597 -16.17 -8.09 -5.95
CA PRO A 597 -17.22 -8.88 -6.59
C PRO A 597 -17.45 -8.54 -8.08
N THR A 598 -16.82 -7.52 -8.65
CA THR A 598 -16.91 -7.22 -10.09
C THR A 598 -15.83 -7.91 -10.93
N ALA A 599 -14.84 -8.54 -10.29
CA ALA A 599 -13.64 -9.02 -10.96
C ALA A 599 -13.40 -10.53 -10.73
N LEU A 600 -12.55 -11.12 -11.57
CA LEU A 600 -12.24 -12.56 -11.53
C LEU A 600 -11.33 -12.96 -10.37
N GLN A 601 -10.67 -12.00 -9.72
CA GLN A 601 -9.82 -12.22 -8.54
C GLN A 601 -10.63 -12.48 -7.26
N HIS A 602 -11.95 -12.35 -7.32
CA HIS A 602 -12.83 -12.83 -6.28
C HIS A 602 -12.94 -14.35 -6.35
N GLY A 603 -12.69 -15.06 -5.25
CA GLY A 603 -12.79 -16.53 -5.21
C GLY A 603 -14.17 -17.06 -5.65
N GLY A 604 -15.23 -16.28 -5.48
CA GLY A 604 -16.58 -16.60 -5.96
C GLY A 604 -16.87 -16.21 -7.42
N GLY A 605 -15.90 -15.64 -8.14
CA GLY A 605 -16.07 -15.04 -9.47
C GLY A 605 -16.80 -13.70 -9.45
N ILE A 606 -17.29 -13.28 -10.61
CA ILE A 606 -18.06 -12.03 -10.76
C ILE A 606 -19.46 -12.23 -10.17
N VAL A 607 -19.75 -11.54 -9.06
CA VAL A 607 -21.05 -11.53 -8.37
C VAL A 607 -21.88 -10.29 -8.76
N LEU A 608 -21.21 -9.14 -8.91
CA LEU A 608 -21.80 -7.89 -9.38
C LEU A 608 -21.49 -7.67 -10.86
N ASP A 609 -22.08 -8.48 -11.74
CA ASP A 609 -21.87 -8.37 -13.18
C ASP A 609 -22.54 -7.12 -13.76
N ARG A 610 -21.72 -6.12 -14.08
CA ARG A 610 -22.13 -4.84 -14.66
C ARG A 610 -22.58 -4.94 -16.12
N GLY A 611 -22.33 -6.07 -16.79
CA GLY A 611 -22.76 -6.34 -18.16
C GLY A 611 -24.26 -6.64 -18.28
N ASN A 612 -24.94 -6.93 -17.17
CA ASN A 612 -26.39 -7.16 -17.14
C ASN A 612 -27.14 -6.14 -16.27
N ALA A 613 -28.44 -5.98 -16.53
CA ALA A 613 -29.27 -4.96 -15.88
C ALA A 613 -29.38 -5.14 -14.36
N SER A 614 -29.45 -6.39 -13.88
CA SER A 614 -29.61 -6.69 -12.45
C SER A 614 -28.34 -6.35 -11.67
N GLY A 615 -27.16 -6.76 -12.17
CA GLY A 615 -25.88 -6.44 -11.55
C GLY A 615 -25.56 -4.94 -11.63
N LYS A 616 -25.89 -4.26 -12.74
CA LYS A 616 -25.79 -2.79 -12.83
C LYS A 616 -26.68 -2.09 -11.79
N THR A 617 -27.89 -2.57 -11.56
CA THR A 617 -28.80 -1.99 -10.54
C THR A 617 -28.25 -2.17 -9.13
N ARG A 618 -27.77 -3.37 -8.79
CA ARG A 618 -27.14 -3.63 -7.48
C ARG A 618 -25.88 -2.79 -7.27
N PHE A 619 -25.02 -2.72 -8.28
CA PHE A 619 -23.82 -1.87 -8.25
C PHE A 619 -24.20 -0.40 -8.02
N ASN A 620 -25.17 0.15 -8.77
CA ASN A 620 -25.63 1.52 -8.60
C ASN A 620 -26.22 1.78 -7.21
N THR A 621 -26.97 0.81 -6.65
CA THR A 621 -27.54 0.91 -5.31
C THR A 621 -26.42 1.03 -4.26
N LEU A 622 -25.43 0.14 -4.31
CA LEU A 622 -24.28 0.18 -3.41
C LEU A 622 -23.46 1.48 -3.59
N LEU A 623 -23.16 1.86 -4.83
CA LEU A 623 -22.36 3.05 -5.12
C LEU A 623 -23.07 4.34 -4.67
N ASN A 624 -24.37 4.47 -4.92
CA ASN A 624 -25.15 5.63 -4.48
C ASN A 624 -25.19 5.71 -2.94
N TRP A 625 -25.37 4.59 -2.26
CA TRP A 625 -25.32 4.56 -0.79
C TRP A 625 -23.97 5.00 -0.24
N ILE A 626 -22.86 4.50 -0.81
CA ILE A 626 -21.51 4.90 -0.42
C ILE A 626 -21.30 6.40 -0.64
N ARG A 627 -21.70 6.91 -1.81
CA ARG A 627 -21.59 8.34 -2.17
C ARG A 627 -22.43 9.27 -1.30
N ASN A 628 -23.44 8.74 -0.60
CA ASN A 628 -24.23 9.47 0.39
C ASN A 628 -23.73 9.26 1.83
N GLY A 629 -22.47 8.84 2.01
CA GLY A 629 -21.85 8.67 3.33
C GLY A 629 -22.11 7.31 3.99
N ALA A 630 -22.64 6.35 3.22
CA ALA A 630 -22.94 4.99 3.68
C ALA A 630 -23.76 4.93 4.99
N PRO A 631 -24.90 5.66 5.12
CA PRO A 631 -25.65 5.74 6.37
C PRO A 631 -26.22 4.38 6.79
N CYS A 632 -26.23 4.11 8.09
CA CYS A 632 -26.76 2.84 8.59
C CYS A 632 -28.28 2.71 8.44
N GLY A 633 -29.01 3.77 8.80
CA GLY A 633 -30.46 3.76 8.93
C GLY A 633 -30.90 3.74 10.40
N SER A 634 -32.15 3.32 10.65
CA SER A 634 -32.80 3.41 11.96
C SER A 634 -33.09 2.07 12.63
N ASP A 635 -32.65 0.95 12.04
CA ASP A 635 -32.87 -0.38 12.60
C ASP A 635 -31.90 -0.64 13.77
N PRO A 636 -32.38 -0.70 15.04
CA PRO A 636 -31.52 -0.90 16.19
C PRO A 636 -30.90 -2.30 16.25
N ALA A 637 -31.33 -3.25 15.39
CA ALA A 637 -30.64 -4.53 15.29
C ALA A 637 -29.24 -4.40 14.66
N PHE A 638 -29.03 -3.38 13.82
CA PHE A 638 -27.80 -3.20 13.04
C PHE A 638 -27.11 -1.84 13.25
N CYS A 639 -27.84 -0.82 13.73
CA CYS A 639 -27.42 0.58 13.69
C CYS A 639 -27.25 1.24 15.07
N ASN A 640 -26.62 0.54 16.02
CA ASN A 640 -26.35 1.07 17.36
C ASN A 640 -24.98 1.73 17.51
#